data_AF-A0A830GQ43-F1
#
_entry.id   AF-A0A830GQ43-F1
#
_cell.length_a   1.000
_cell.length_b   1.000
_cell.length_c   1.000
_cell.angle_alpha   90.00
_cell.angle_beta   90.00
_cell.angle_gamma   90.00
#
_symmetry.space_group_name_H-M   'P 1'
#
loop_
_entity.id
_entity.type
_entity.pdbx_description
1 polymer ?
#
loop_
_entity_poly.entity_id
_entity_poly.type
_entity_poly.pdbx_seq_one_letter_code
_entity_poly.pdbx_strand_id
1 'polypeptide(L)'
;MTAEDDAKLALLRETLEDNVDLTTYETEVYLALVRGGTQTMTDIAETSDVPKQRVYDIVDGLRERGFVEVIDDYPRKAYAVDPSEALSSIRDQISRAEEYLEELHDTVETVESGVALFKSESTIKRYVSDLLQTAEHDILLLLPVDRLSAVVDDLEQCADQQVRLVLSNASPDELEEESLHESIPGTVDEARVVSTREDFALTTDRSRGLYWVQEGRDYVEDEGQGYYVTNPSLAMVLDRFVSESIWPLAQPLERSSKRPTLPRQYMRIRDCLADVSVLTDSQPVDAFEITFEGYDTETGEEVTETGTLTSYYYTEYDVRSSLTLSVDTATESLTSPKITVGGVGTRNVDYTAYSIELRQNGTSHAAKIDDETRRHLEACKAELPPEFGNGSVALCFDAFIDRMREFIQRRPGGEYEQIRQFDAFREALVRYEASETPPRVEWRQTRTEPGGLIAHVGGVFDELGYDVTLIGRMGDPIRAEFARKFRDQTLVSLGRTTSTDYVWFEDRKFLLTEPNPEPLNWARIEDRIGASAFAEYIDGRSVVNMGSWYSTPELVDIVDHLRDDIWPRLSSPPEHVHFVPGEVDQLSAEELERGCEALGALDDVVPVTITANRNQTRRFRDILLQRSDEETVPTVQRVRERFDVTRYVMHSQRGATLASRDDVLSVKAPQVVNPHQLRNVDEHFLSGMTLALAEGLSDGAALVLANTVASYFMRHKKSPESREIRTFISEYEAFFAE
;
A
#
# COMPACT_ATOMS: atom_id res chain seq x y z
N MET A 1 -11.61 -71.33 30.09
CA MET A 1 -10.97 -70.01 30.09
C MET A 1 -9.65 -70.15 29.37
N THR A 2 -9.40 -69.27 28.41
CA THR A 2 -8.14 -69.18 27.67
C THR A 2 -7.12 -68.41 28.52
N ALA A 3 -5.82 -68.49 28.20
CA ALA A 3 -4.79 -67.69 28.87
C ALA A 3 -5.05 -66.17 28.76
N GLU A 4 -5.80 -65.75 27.73
CA GLU A 4 -6.24 -64.38 27.53
C GLU A 4 -7.36 -63.97 28.50
N ASP A 5 -8.28 -64.89 28.83
CA ASP A 5 -9.35 -64.65 29.80
C ASP A 5 -8.80 -64.51 31.22
N ASP A 6 -7.77 -65.29 31.57
CA ASP A 6 -7.10 -65.22 32.87
C ASP A 6 -6.36 -63.89 33.04
N ALA A 7 -5.69 -63.40 32.00
CA ALA A 7 -5.03 -62.10 32.00
C ALA A 7 -6.03 -60.94 32.13
N LYS A 8 -7.15 -61.00 31.40
CA LYS A 8 -8.24 -60.01 31.51
C LYS A 8 -8.84 -59.98 32.92
N LEU A 9 -8.96 -61.13 33.57
CA LEU A 9 -9.49 -61.22 34.93
C LEU A 9 -8.51 -60.76 36.00
N ALA A 10 -7.21 -61.00 35.81
CA ALA A 10 -6.19 -60.43 36.68
C ALA A 10 -6.22 -58.90 36.61
N LEU A 11 -6.25 -58.34 35.40
CA LEU A 11 -6.35 -56.89 35.19
C LEU A 11 -7.64 -56.30 35.76
N LEU A 12 -8.77 -57.01 35.61
CA LEU A 12 -10.06 -56.56 36.15
C LEU A 12 -10.05 -56.51 37.69
N ARG A 13 -9.41 -57.50 38.35
CA ARG A 13 -9.25 -57.49 39.81
C ARG A 13 -8.38 -56.33 40.27
N GLU A 14 -7.22 -56.16 39.65
CA GLU A 14 -6.31 -55.05 39.93
C GLU A 14 -7.02 -53.70 39.76
N THR A 15 -7.81 -53.54 38.70
CA THR A 15 -8.58 -52.31 38.46
C THR A 15 -9.61 -52.05 39.56
N LEU A 16 -10.36 -53.08 39.98
CA LEU A 16 -11.39 -52.97 41.01
C LEU A 16 -10.80 -52.74 42.41
N GLU A 17 -9.64 -53.32 42.70
CA GLU A 17 -8.95 -53.15 43.98
C GLU A 17 -8.28 -51.77 44.06
N ASP A 18 -7.49 -51.39 43.05
CA ASP A 18 -6.63 -50.20 43.13
C ASP A 18 -7.37 -48.89 42.79
N ASN A 19 -8.36 -48.93 41.89
CA ASN A 19 -9.01 -47.71 41.36
C ASN A 19 -10.45 -47.53 41.86
N VAL A 20 -11.11 -48.62 42.25
CA VAL A 20 -12.49 -48.61 42.78
C VAL A 20 -12.49 -48.78 44.31
N ASP A 21 -11.34 -49.12 44.91
CA ASP A 21 -11.14 -49.33 46.35
C ASP A 21 -12.04 -50.45 46.91
N LEU A 22 -12.18 -51.55 46.17
CA LEU A 22 -12.82 -52.78 46.65
C LEU A 22 -11.77 -53.67 47.32
N THR A 23 -12.12 -54.25 48.46
CA THR A 23 -11.27 -55.28 49.07
C THR A 23 -11.27 -56.55 48.22
N THR A 24 -10.24 -57.39 48.35
CA THR A 24 -10.17 -58.67 47.61
C THR A 24 -11.41 -59.54 47.79
N TYR A 25 -12.01 -59.56 48.99
CA TYR A 25 -13.24 -60.31 49.22
C TYR A 25 -14.49 -59.65 48.61
N GLU A 26 -14.57 -58.32 48.58
CA GLU A 26 -15.63 -57.59 47.87
C GLU A 26 -15.53 -57.79 46.36
N THR A 27 -14.33 -57.75 45.81
CA THR A 27 -14.04 -57.99 44.39
C THR A 27 -14.50 -59.38 43.96
N GLU A 28 -14.15 -60.44 44.71
CA GLU A 28 -14.60 -61.79 44.39
C GLU A 28 -16.12 -61.96 44.50
N VAL A 29 -16.76 -61.36 45.50
CA VAL A 29 -18.23 -61.40 45.65
C VAL A 29 -18.94 -60.63 44.53
N TYR A 30 -18.44 -59.45 44.17
CA TYR A 30 -18.98 -58.65 43.07
C TYR A 30 -18.83 -59.36 41.72
N LEU A 31 -17.64 -59.92 41.43
CA LEU A 31 -17.41 -60.69 40.20
C LEU A 31 -18.28 -61.95 40.13
N ALA A 32 -18.49 -62.64 41.26
CA ALA A 32 -19.41 -63.77 41.34
C ALA A 32 -20.86 -63.35 41.00
N LEU A 33 -21.31 -62.19 41.47
CA LEU A 33 -22.63 -61.64 41.17
C LEU A 33 -22.78 -61.16 39.73
N VAL A 34 -21.77 -60.49 39.17
CA VAL A 34 -21.78 -60.06 37.75
C VAL A 34 -21.84 -61.26 36.80
N ARG A 35 -21.18 -62.38 37.15
CA ARG A 35 -21.17 -63.60 36.33
C ARG A 35 -22.41 -64.47 36.52
N GLY A 36 -22.88 -64.60 37.76
CA GLY A 36 -23.94 -65.54 38.13
C GLY A 36 -25.33 -64.93 38.23
N GLY A 37 -25.46 -63.60 38.06
CA GLY A 37 -26.73 -62.89 38.17
C GLY A 37 -27.30 -62.95 39.59
N THR A 38 -28.64 -63.02 39.70
CA THR A 38 -29.34 -63.08 41.00
C THR A 38 -29.08 -64.39 41.73
N GLN A 39 -28.39 -64.33 42.86
CA GLN A 39 -27.92 -65.51 43.62
C GLN A 39 -28.30 -65.41 45.10
N THR A 40 -28.49 -66.55 45.78
CA THR A 40 -28.69 -66.55 47.24
C THR A 40 -27.35 -66.36 47.94
N MET A 41 -27.35 -65.91 49.19
CA MET A 41 -26.11 -65.78 49.99
C MET A 41 -25.32 -67.09 50.14
N THR A 42 -25.97 -68.24 49.96
CA THR A 42 -25.29 -69.55 49.95
C THR A 42 -24.57 -69.77 48.62
N ASP A 43 -25.23 -69.45 47.51
CA ASP A 43 -24.66 -69.61 46.16
C ASP A 43 -23.51 -68.63 45.92
N ILE A 44 -23.61 -67.40 46.46
CA ILE A 44 -22.53 -66.41 46.41
C ILE A 44 -21.30 -66.93 47.15
N ALA A 45 -21.46 -67.48 48.36
CA ALA A 45 -20.33 -68.04 49.15
C ALA A 45 -19.61 -69.19 48.42
N GLU A 46 -20.35 -70.00 47.67
CA GLU A 46 -19.79 -71.10 46.88
C GLU A 46 -19.09 -70.61 45.61
N THR A 47 -19.65 -69.60 44.93
CA THR A 47 -19.13 -69.09 43.66
C THR A 47 -17.99 -68.08 43.81
N SER A 48 -17.91 -67.37 44.94
CA SER A 48 -16.86 -66.40 45.25
C SER A 48 -15.72 -66.95 46.12
N ASP A 49 -15.81 -68.20 46.59
CA ASP A 49 -14.88 -68.83 47.55
C ASP A 49 -14.67 -68.01 48.84
N VAL A 50 -15.68 -67.21 49.22
CA VAL A 50 -15.68 -66.38 50.44
C VAL A 50 -16.51 -67.04 51.54
N PRO A 51 -16.03 -67.11 52.79
CA PRO A 51 -16.77 -67.73 53.88
C PRO A 51 -18.17 -67.14 54.03
N LYS A 52 -19.21 -67.99 54.10
CA LYS A 52 -20.63 -67.60 54.21
C LYS A 52 -20.92 -66.57 55.32
N GLN A 53 -20.15 -66.60 56.41
CA GLN A 53 -20.26 -65.64 57.51
C GLN A 53 -19.90 -64.20 57.11
N ARG A 54 -19.03 -64.02 56.12
CA ARG A 54 -18.61 -62.69 55.61
C ARG A 54 -19.41 -62.21 54.41
N VAL A 55 -20.04 -63.13 53.66
CA VAL A 55 -20.81 -62.76 52.46
C VAL A 55 -21.96 -61.80 52.79
N TYR A 56 -22.63 -61.99 53.93
CA TYR A 56 -23.68 -61.06 54.36
C TYR A 56 -23.13 -59.64 54.55
N ASP A 57 -22.05 -59.50 55.31
CA ASP A 57 -21.43 -58.19 55.59
C ASP A 57 -20.88 -57.53 54.31
N ILE A 58 -20.27 -58.32 53.42
CA ILE A 58 -19.72 -57.84 52.14
C ILE A 58 -20.82 -57.38 51.19
N VAL A 59 -21.90 -58.15 51.06
CA VAL A 59 -23.03 -57.75 50.20
C VAL A 59 -23.71 -56.50 50.73
N ASP A 60 -23.84 -56.36 52.06
CA ASP A 60 -24.39 -55.15 52.65
C ASP A 60 -23.46 -53.94 52.41
N GLY A 61 -22.13 -54.09 52.50
CA GLY A 61 -21.16 -53.05 52.17
C GLY A 61 -21.14 -52.67 50.68
N LEU A 62 -21.22 -53.65 49.78
CA LEU A 62 -21.35 -53.42 48.34
C LEU A 62 -22.66 -52.71 48.00
N ARG A 63 -23.75 -53.00 48.73
CA ARG A 63 -25.05 -52.32 48.56
C ARG A 63 -24.98 -50.86 48.98
N GLU A 64 -24.36 -50.57 50.11
CA GLU A 64 -24.14 -49.19 50.58
C GLU A 64 -23.33 -48.36 49.57
N ARG A 65 -22.43 -49.02 48.83
CA ARG A 65 -21.62 -48.42 47.77
C ARG A 65 -22.29 -48.43 46.38
N GLY A 66 -23.50 -48.97 46.26
CA GLY A 66 -24.28 -48.98 45.01
C GLY A 66 -23.87 -50.04 43.98
N PHE A 67 -23.04 -51.02 44.34
CA PHE A 67 -22.56 -52.06 43.41
C PHE A 67 -23.53 -53.24 43.28
N VAL A 68 -24.36 -53.48 44.30
CA VAL A 68 -25.29 -54.63 44.33
C VAL A 68 -26.61 -54.21 44.96
N GLU A 69 -27.68 -54.90 44.56
CA GLU A 69 -29.00 -54.76 45.15
C GLU A 69 -29.43 -56.06 45.84
N VAL A 70 -30.22 -55.93 46.90
CA VAL A 70 -30.61 -57.06 47.75
C VAL A 70 -32.12 -57.24 47.73
N ILE A 71 -32.55 -58.46 47.46
CA ILE A 71 -33.95 -58.87 47.52
C ILE A 71 -34.15 -59.58 48.87
N ASP A 72 -34.86 -58.92 49.77
CA ASP A 72 -35.21 -59.43 51.10
C ASP A 72 -36.37 -60.44 51.03
N ASP A 73 -36.14 -61.55 50.32
CA ASP A 73 -36.97 -62.75 50.29
C ASP A 73 -36.32 -63.88 51.12
N TYR A 74 -37.02 -64.98 51.39
CA TYR A 74 -36.45 -66.16 52.07
C TYR A 74 -36.22 -67.32 51.09
N PRO A 75 -34.97 -67.68 50.75
CA PRO A 75 -33.69 -67.14 51.25
C PRO A 75 -33.26 -65.81 50.58
N ARG A 76 -32.51 -64.98 51.32
CA ARG A 76 -32.03 -63.65 50.89
C ARG A 76 -31.17 -63.76 49.63
N LYS A 77 -31.44 -62.91 48.63
CA LYS A 77 -30.75 -62.90 47.33
C LYS A 77 -30.13 -61.55 47.04
N ALA A 78 -29.06 -61.54 46.24
CA ALA A 78 -28.45 -60.32 45.74
C ALA A 78 -28.15 -60.44 44.24
N TYR A 79 -28.06 -59.30 43.55
CA TYR A 79 -27.62 -59.21 42.16
C TYR A 79 -26.74 -57.97 41.97
N ALA A 80 -25.82 -58.02 41.02
CA ALA A 80 -25.00 -56.85 40.67
C ALA A 80 -25.85 -55.80 39.96
N VAL A 81 -25.68 -54.54 40.35
CA VAL A 81 -26.17 -53.39 39.58
C VAL A 81 -25.40 -53.34 38.26
N ASP A 82 -26.00 -52.77 37.20
CA ASP A 82 -25.33 -52.67 35.91
C ASP A 82 -23.96 -51.98 36.08
N PRO A 83 -22.85 -52.52 35.55
CA PRO A 83 -21.53 -51.93 35.74
C PRO A 83 -21.43 -50.47 35.29
N SER A 84 -22.21 -50.07 34.28
CA SER A 84 -22.26 -48.67 33.84
C SER A 84 -22.93 -47.76 34.87
N GLU A 85 -23.86 -48.26 35.67
CA GLU A 85 -24.53 -47.53 36.75
C GLU A 85 -23.72 -47.60 38.04
N ALA A 86 -23.19 -48.77 38.41
CA ALA A 86 -22.37 -48.96 39.61
C ALA A 86 -21.07 -48.12 39.58
N LEU A 87 -20.48 -47.91 38.40
CA LEU A 87 -19.28 -47.08 38.23
C LEU A 87 -19.59 -45.60 37.93
N SER A 88 -20.86 -45.21 37.80
CA SER A 88 -21.24 -43.84 37.45
C SER A 88 -20.72 -42.81 38.45
N SER A 89 -20.83 -43.09 39.74
CA SER A 89 -20.37 -42.17 40.80
C SER A 89 -18.86 -41.93 40.76
N ILE A 90 -18.08 -42.94 40.40
CA ILE A 90 -16.62 -42.85 40.29
C ILE A 90 -16.23 -42.05 39.06
N ARG A 91 -16.88 -42.30 37.92
CA ARG A 91 -16.68 -41.49 36.71
C ARG A 91 -17.06 -40.03 36.95
N ASP A 92 -18.19 -39.76 37.62
CA ASP A 92 -18.60 -38.40 37.96
C ASP A 92 -17.61 -37.72 38.92
N GLN A 93 -17.03 -38.47 39.87
CA GLN A 93 -15.98 -37.95 40.77
C GLN A 93 -14.70 -37.64 40.01
N ILE A 94 -14.27 -38.50 39.09
CA ILE A 94 -13.11 -38.27 38.23
C ILE A 94 -13.36 -37.05 37.35
N SER A 95 -14.50 -36.96 36.67
CA SER A 95 -14.84 -35.82 35.82
C SER A 95 -14.95 -34.51 36.60
N ARG A 96 -15.51 -34.51 37.82
CA ARG A 96 -15.49 -33.32 38.69
C ARG A 96 -14.09 -32.97 39.18
N ALA A 97 -13.26 -33.98 39.45
CA ALA A 97 -11.87 -33.75 39.82
C ALA A 97 -11.07 -33.20 38.64
N GLU A 98 -11.31 -33.68 37.42
CA GLU A 98 -10.77 -33.11 36.18
C GLU A 98 -11.22 -31.65 36.02
N GLU A 99 -12.52 -31.37 36.10
CA GLU A 99 -13.06 -29.99 36.01
C GLU A 99 -12.45 -29.07 37.08
N TYR A 100 -12.31 -29.54 38.33
CA TYR A 100 -11.70 -28.78 39.42
C TYR A 100 -10.18 -28.65 39.29
N LEU A 101 -9.50 -29.67 38.73
CA LEU A 101 -8.08 -29.61 38.42
C LEU A 101 -7.79 -28.70 37.23
N GLU A 102 -8.68 -28.63 36.24
CA GLU A 102 -8.66 -27.66 35.15
C GLU A 102 -8.82 -26.24 35.71
N GLU A 103 -9.79 -26.01 36.60
CA GLU A 103 -9.99 -24.72 37.28
C GLU A 103 -8.76 -24.31 38.13
N LEU A 104 -8.13 -25.27 38.83
CA LEU A 104 -6.91 -25.05 39.60
C LEU A 104 -5.65 -24.90 38.74
N HIS A 105 -5.60 -25.56 37.58
CA HIS A 105 -4.50 -25.46 36.63
C HIS A 105 -4.54 -24.11 35.90
N ASP A 106 -5.73 -23.62 35.55
CA ASP A 106 -5.95 -22.27 35.04
C ASP A 106 -5.48 -21.20 36.04
N THR A 107 -5.40 -21.52 37.34
CA THR A 107 -4.91 -20.56 38.33
C THR A 107 -3.37 -20.38 38.33
N VAL A 108 -2.62 -21.23 37.62
CA VAL A 108 -1.16 -21.05 37.43
C VAL A 108 -0.87 -20.03 36.31
N GLU A 109 -1.88 -19.53 35.59
CA GLU A 109 -1.72 -18.53 34.52
C GLU A 109 -1.47 -17.09 34.99
N THR A 110 -1.29 -16.83 36.28
CA THR A 110 -0.79 -15.53 36.76
C THR A 110 0.67 -15.63 37.18
N VAL A 111 1.54 -16.06 36.25
CA VAL A 111 2.96 -15.76 36.39
C VAL A 111 3.11 -14.25 36.19
N GLU A 112 3.59 -13.57 37.22
CA GLU A 112 3.90 -12.13 37.28
C GLU A 112 4.77 -11.60 36.10
N SER A 113 5.24 -12.47 35.18
CA SER A 113 6.08 -12.15 34.01
C SER A 113 5.34 -12.11 32.66
N GLY A 114 4.09 -12.58 32.57
CA GLY A 114 3.32 -12.61 31.31
C GLY A 114 3.86 -13.55 30.21
N VAL A 115 4.68 -14.54 30.59
CA VAL A 115 5.08 -15.67 29.73
C VAL A 115 4.95 -16.99 30.50
N ALA A 116 4.23 -17.96 29.94
CA ALA A 116 4.10 -19.31 30.46
C ALA A 116 4.91 -20.30 29.62
N LEU A 117 5.60 -21.23 30.29
CA LEU A 117 6.39 -22.28 29.65
C LEU A 117 5.62 -23.60 29.66
N PHE A 118 5.46 -24.19 28.48
CA PHE A 118 4.82 -25.48 28.26
C PHE A 118 5.82 -26.51 27.75
N LYS A 119 5.84 -27.68 28.39
CA LYS A 119 6.71 -28.80 28.00
C LYS A 119 5.99 -29.92 27.25
N SER A 120 4.66 -29.97 27.33
CA SER A 120 3.86 -31.00 26.67
C SER A 120 3.35 -30.49 25.33
N GLU A 121 3.62 -31.24 24.25
CA GLU A 121 3.08 -30.97 22.92
C GLU A 121 1.54 -30.90 22.91
N SER A 122 0.86 -31.72 23.73
CA SER A 122 -0.61 -31.68 23.83
C SER A 122 -1.11 -30.35 24.41
N THR A 123 -0.42 -29.82 25.42
CA THR A 123 -0.73 -28.51 26.00
C THR A 123 -0.48 -27.42 24.98
N ILE A 124 0.65 -27.46 24.28
CA ILE A 124 1.00 -26.47 23.24
C ILE A 124 -0.08 -26.44 22.15
N LYS A 125 -0.47 -27.59 21.61
CA LYS A 125 -1.54 -27.69 20.60
C LYS A 125 -2.86 -27.13 21.10
N ARG A 126 -3.26 -27.44 22.34
CA ARG A 126 -4.48 -26.88 22.94
C ARG A 126 -4.46 -25.36 22.92
N TYR A 127 -3.35 -24.72 23.31
CA TYR A 127 -3.22 -23.26 23.30
C TYR A 127 -3.09 -22.67 21.90
N VAL A 128 -2.53 -23.40 20.93
CA VAL A 128 -2.58 -22.99 19.52
C VAL A 128 -4.02 -22.93 19.04
N SER A 129 -4.81 -23.98 19.25
CA SER A 129 -6.22 -24.01 18.88
C SER A 129 -7.02 -22.92 19.62
N ASP A 130 -6.79 -22.73 20.91
CA ASP A 130 -7.41 -21.66 21.70
C ASP A 130 -7.11 -20.27 21.13
N LEU A 131 -5.84 -19.97 20.82
CA LEU A 131 -5.45 -18.69 20.22
C LEU A 131 -6.12 -18.46 18.87
N LEU A 132 -6.15 -19.48 18.00
CA LEU A 132 -6.80 -19.38 16.69
C LEU A 132 -8.31 -19.15 16.80
N GLN A 133 -8.98 -19.85 17.72
CA GLN A 133 -10.43 -19.76 17.90
C GLN A 133 -10.89 -18.50 18.64
N THR A 134 -10.04 -17.93 19.49
CA THR A 134 -10.34 -16.71 20.27
C THR A 134 -9.88 -15.42 19.60
N ALA A 135 -9.16 -15.49 18.48
CA ALA A 135 -8.72 -14.33 17.73
C ALA A 135 -9.93 -13.51 17.22
N GLU A 136 -9.88 -12.19 17.44
CA GLU A 136 -10.98 -11.28 17.09
C GLU A 136 -10.81 -10.72 15.68
N HIS A 137 -9.58 -10.42 15.26
CA HIS A 137 -9.33 -9.64 14.04
C HIS A 137 -8.19 -10.18 13.17
N ASP A 138 -7.04 -10.50 13.76
CA ASP A 138 -5.83 -10.84 13.00
C ASP A 138 -5.10 -12.05 13.57
N ILE A 139 -4.71 -12.94 12.67
CA ILE A 139 -3.89 -14.12 12.92
C ILE A 139 -2.67 -14.05 12.01
N LEU A 140 -1.48 -13.96 12.61
CA LEU A 140 -0.22 -14.07 11.91
C LEU A 140 0.53 -15.31 12.40
N LEU A 141 0.76 -16.23 11.48
CA LEU A 141 1.25 -17.57 11.77
C LEU A 141 2.47 -17.90 10.90
N LEU A 142 3.57 -18.24 11.56
CA LEU A 142 4.79 -18.79 10.97
C LEU A 142 4.93 -20.23 11.45
N LEU A 143 5.05 -21.19 10.53
CA LEU A 143 5.34 -22.57 10.92
C LEU A 143 6.13 -23.34 9.85
N PRO A 144 6.89 -24.36 10.28
CA PRO A 144 7.43 -25.37 9.39
C PRO A 144 6.35 -26.09 8.57
N VAL A 145 6.62 -26.32 7.29
CA VAL A 145 5.66 -26.95 6.36
C VAL A 145 5.13 -28.31 6.83
N ASP A 146 5.94 -29.09 7.55
CA ASP A 146 5.58 -30.40 8.11
C ASP A 146 4.57 -30.30 9.26
N ARG A 147 4.42 -29.13 9.87
CA ARG A 147 3.46 -28.85 10.96
C ARG A 147 2.12 -28.30 10.47
N LEU A 148 1.96 -28.02 9.17
CA LEU A 148 0.73 -27.45 8.61
C LEU A 148 -0.50 -28.30 8.92
N SER A 149 -0.40 -29.61 8.74
CA SER A 149 -1.50 -30.55 9.02
C SER A 149 -2.04 -30.49 10.45
N ALA A 150 -1.28 -29.96 11.41
CA ALA A 150 -1.71 -29.84 12.80
C ALA A 150 -2.63 -28.64 13.07
N VAL A 151 -2.71 -27.67 12.16
CA VAL A 151 -3.46 -26.42 12.34
C VAL A 151 -4.50 -26.18 11.24
N VAL A 152 -4.53 -27.00 10.19
CA VAL A 152 -5.46 -26.87 9.05
C VAL A 152 -6.91 -26.81 9.50
N ASP A 153 -7.35 -27.72 10.36
CA ASP A 153 -8.74 -27.79 10.83
C ASP A 153 -9.16 -26.54 11.63
N ASP A 154 -8.23 -25.96 12.39
CA ASP A 154 -8.46 -24.72 13.14
C ASP A 154 -8.49 -23.50 12.20
N LEU A 155 -7.58 -23.46 11.21
CA LEU A 155 -7.54 -22.39 10.20
C LEU A 155 -8.80 -22.39 9.33
N GLU A 156 -9.37 -23.56 9.00
CA GLU A 156 -10.65 -23.66 8.28
C GLU A 156 -11.82 -23.00 9.00
N GLN A 157 -11.74 -22.87 10.33
CA GLN A 157 -12.77 -22.23 11.16
C GLN A 157 -12.58 -20.71 11.29
N CYS A 158 -11.43 -20.17 10.86
CA CYS A 158 -11.09 -18.75 10.96
C CYS A 158 -11.63 -17.96 9.75
N ALA A 159 -12.95 -17.91 9.57
CA ALA A 159 -13.57 -17.31 8.39
C ALA A 159 -13.70 -15.78 8.43
N ASP A 160 -13.72 -15.19 9.64
CA ASP A 160 -13.98 -13.77 9.86
C ASP A 160 -12.69 -12.96 10.13
N GLN A 161 -11.61 -13.64 10.52
CA GLN A 161 -10.32 -13.05 10.85
C GLN A 161 -9.44 -12.90 9.59
N GLN A 162 -8.53 -11.92 9.62
CA GLN A 162 -7.46 -11.85 8.64
C GLN A 162 -6.38 -12.88 8.99
N VAL A 163 -6.18 -13.88 8.13
CA VAL A 163 -5.26 -14.98 8.36
C VAL A 163 -4.09 -14.90 7.40
N ARG A 164 -2.88 -14.73 7.95
CA ARG A 164 -1.63 -14.69 7.19
C ARG A 164 -0.68 -15.76 7.63
N LEU A 165 -0.17 -16.50 6.65
CA LEU A 165 0.59 -17.71 6.85
C LEU A 165 1.97 -17.59 6.21
N VAL A 166 3.02 -17.89 6.96
CA VAL A 166 4.36 -18.11 6.43
C VAL A 166 4.77 -19.56 6.72
N LEU A 167 5.08 -20.30 5.65
CA LEU A 167 5.61 -21.64 5.72
C LEU A 167 7.14 -21.60 5.65
N SER A 168 7.81 -22.17 6.65
CA SER A 168 9.28 -22.30 6.70
C SER A 168 9.74 -23.72 6.35
N ASN A 169 11.05 -23.93 6.33
CA ASN A 169 11.70 -25.23 6.03
C ASN A 169 11.45 -25.77 4.62
N ALA A 170 11.16 -24.89 3.66
CA ALA A 170 10.74 -25.32 2.34
C ALA A 170 11.35 -24.41 1.26
N SER A 171 12.02 -25.00 0.26
CA SER A 171 12.51 -24.23 -0.88
C SER A 171 11.36 -23.99 -1.86
N PRO A 172 11.12 -22.75 -2.32
CA PRO A 172 10.12 -22.47 -3.36
C PRO A 172 10.30 -23.34 -4.61
N ASP A 173 11.55 -23.65 -4.97
CA ASP A 173 11.90 -24.42 -6.17
C ASP A 173 11.76 -25.95 -6.00
N GLU A 174 11.71 -26.47 -4.77
CA GLU A 174 11.75 -27.93 -4.51
C GLU A 174 10.38 -28.53 -4.19
N LEU A 175 9.36 -27.69 -4.01
CA LEU A 175 8.00 -28.11 -3.71
C LEU A 175 7.15 -28.08 -4.97
N GLU A 176 6.36 -29.12 -5.21
CA GLU A 176 5.30 -29.06 -6.21
C GLU A 176 4.25 -28.03 -5.72
N GLU A 177 4.31 -26.80 -6.22
CA GLU A 177 3.46 -25.66 -5.82
C GLU A 177 1.98 -26.07 -5.70
N GLU A 178 1.46 -26.86 -6.66
CA GLU A 178 0.08 -27.36 -6.66
C GLU A 178 -0.31 -28.14 -5.38
N SER A 179 0.59 -28.96 -4.84
CA SER A 179 0.31 -29.83 -3.68
C SER A 179 0.18 -29.06 -2.35
N LEU A 180 0.98 -28.00 -2.18
CA LEU A 180 0.91 -27.12 -1.01
C LEU A 180 -0.31 -26.21 -1.11
N HIS A 181 -0.62 -25.73 -2.31
CA HIS A 181 -1.81 -24.92 -2.54
C HIS A 181 -3.11 -25.65 -2.16
N GLU A 182 -3.21 -26.95 -2.44
CA GLU A 182 -4.36 -27.76 -2.04
C GLU A 182 -4.46 -27.96 -0.51
N SER A 183 -3.32 -27.92 0.19
CA SER A 183 -3.25 -28.15 1.64
C SER A 183 -3.57 -26.91 2.49
N ILE A 184 -3.55 -25.72 1.89
CA ILE A 184 -3.83 -24.45 2.59
C ILE A 184 -5.34 -24.13 2.51
N PRO A 185 -6.02 -23.94 3.66
CA PRO A 185 -7.43 -23.57 3.71
C PRO A 185 -7.77 -22.30 2.94
N GLY A 186 -8.98 -22.23 2.38
CA GLY A 186 -9.46 -21.06 1.66
C GLY A 186 -9.71 -19.82 2.54
N THR A 187 -9.71 -20.00 3.86
CA THR A 187 -9.77 -18.95 4.88
C THR A 187 -8.46 -18.21 5.07
N VAL A 188 -7.33 -18.75 4.58
CA VAL A 188 -6.04 -18.06 4.59
C VAL A 188 -6.02 -16.98 3.50
N ASP A 189 -5.91 -15.70 3.89
CA ASP A 189 -5.89 -14.55 2.98
C ASP A 189 -4.62 -14.55 2.11
N GLU A 190 -3.47 -14.76 2.76
CA GLU A 190 -2.17 -14.69 2.11
C GLU A 190 -1.22 -15.72 2.74
N ALA A 191 -0.57 -16.50 1.88
CA ALA A 191 0.38 -17.52 2.26
C ALA A 191 1.71 -17.28 1.54
N ARG A 192 2.81 -17.40 2.28
CA ARG A 192 4.17 -17.23 1.78
C ARG A 192 5.07 -18.38 2.20
N VAL A 193 6.17 -18.57 1.49
CA VAL A 193 7.21 -19.58 1.79
C VAL A 193 8.56 -18.92 1.99
N VAL A 194 9.29 -19.36 3.01
CA VAL A 194 10.70 -19.00 3.24
C VAL A 194 11.55 -20.27 3.35
N SER A 195 12.74 -20.24 2.77
CA SER A 195 13.68 -21.37 2.79
C SER A 195 14.48 -21.49 4.08
N THR A 196 14.40 -20.48 4.95
CA THR A 196 15.08 -20.50 6.24
C THR A 196 14.41 -21.48 7.20
N ARG A 197 15.19 -21.98 8.15
CA ARG A 197 14.69 -22.85 9.20
C ARG A 197 14.18 -22.04 10.37
N GLU A 198 12.87 -21.85 10.42
CA GLU A 198 12.18 -21.10 11.48
C GLU A 198 11.34 -22.02 12.35
N ASP A 199 11.28 -21.72 13.65
CA ASP A 199 10.37 -22.37 14.59
C ASP A 199 8.91 -21.90 14.38
N PHE A 200 7.98 -22.55 15.08
CA PHE A 200 6.58 -22.13 15.08
C PHE A 200 6.40 -20.83 15.88
N ALA A 201 5.75 -19.84 15.28
CA ALA A 201 5.37 -18.60 15.93
C ALA A 201 3.94 -18.22 15.51
N LEU A 202 3.07 -18.02 16.49
CA LEU A 202 1.69 -17.55 16.30
C LEU A 202 1.51 -16.26 17.09
N THR A 203 0.89 -15.26 16.47
CA THR A 203 0.41 -14.06 17.17
C THR A 203 -1.01 -13.77 16.77
N THR A 204 -1.86 -13.45 17.75
CA THR A 204 -3.25 -13.07 17.52
C THR A 204 -3.51 -11.69 18.12
N ASP A 205 -4.16 -10.84 17.31
CA ASP A 205 -4.54 -9.46 17.64
C ASP A 205 -3.40 -8.60 18.23
N ARG A 206 -2.14 -9.00 17.96
CA ARG A 206 -0.91 -8.40 18.48
C ARG A 206 -0.82 -8.31 20.01
N SER A 207 -1.68 -9.02 20.73
CA SER A 207 -1.78 -8.96 22.20
C SER A 207 -1.37 -10.28 22.86
N ARG A 208 -1.51 -11.40 22.14
CA ARG A 208 -1.13 -12.73 22.59
C ARG A 208 -0.31 -13.44 21.52
N GLY A 209 0.46 -14.42 21.95
CA GLY A 209 1.19 -15.27 21.01
C GLY A 209 1.72 -16.54 21.63
N LEU A 210 2.23 -17.40 20.77
CA LEU A 210 2.84 -18.66 21.15
C LEU A 210 4.07 -18.90 20.27
N TYR A 211 5.20 -19.20 20.91
CA TYR A 211 6.43 -19.59 20.22
C TYR A 211 6.78 -21.03 20.61
N TRP A 212 6.89 -21.93 19.63
CA TRP A 212 7.14 -23.35 19.87
C TRP A 212 8.42 -23.80 19.18
N VAL A 213 9.43 -24.07 20.01
CA VAL A 213 10.78 -24.48 19.63
C VAL A 213 10.78 -25.92 19.10
N GLN A 214 11.39 -26.13 17.93
CA GLN A 214 11.60 -27.49 17.41
C GLN A 214 12.83 -28.18 18.02
N GLU A 215 12.77 -29.50 18.11
CA GLU A 215 13.89 -30.35 18.52
C GLU A 215 15.06 -30.26 17.53
N GLY A 216 16.30 -30.25 18.04
CA GLY A 216 17.51 -30.40 17.20
C GLY A 216 18.26 -29.11 16.83
N ARG A 217 18.07 -27.99 17.56
CA ARG A 217 19.02 -26.87 17.50
C ARG A 217 20.33 -27.25 18.20
N ASP A 218 21.47 -27.14 17.49
CA ASP A 218 22.82 -27.49 17.99
C ASP A 218 23.29 -26.73 19.25
N TYR A 219 22.50 -25.80 19.80
CA TYR A 219 22.88 -24.92 20.91
C TYR A 219 22.05 -25.09 22.20
N VAL A 220 20.97 -25.90 22.21
CA VAL A 220 20.15 -26.14 23.41
C VAL A 220 19.65 -27.59 23.45
N GLU A 221 19.98 -28.34 24.50
CA GLU A 221 19.38 -29.64 24.83
C GLU A 221 17.97 -29.42 25.44
N ASP A 222 17.00 -28.91 24.66
CA ASP A 222 15.62 -28.76 25.13
C ASP A 222 14.67 -29.69 24.37
N GLU A 223 13.91 -30.48 25.13
CA GLU A 223 12.72 -31.22 24.68
C GLU A 223 11.67 -30.19 24.25
N GLY A 224 11.28 -30.15 22.97
CA GLY A 224 10.54 -29.05 22.32
C GLY A 224 9.56 -28.28 23.21
N GLN A 225 9.92 -27.04 23.57
CA GLN A 225 9.19 -26.20 24.51
C GLN A 225 8.31 -25.17 23.81
N GLY A 226 7.15 -24.89 24.38
CA GLY A 226 6.25 -23.81 23.98
C GLY A 226 6.27 -22.66 24.97
N TYR A 227 6.31 -21.43 24.46
CA TYR A 227 6.27 -20.20 25.23
C TYR A 227 4.97 -19.48 24.88
N TYR A 228 4.01 -19.49 25.80
CA TYR A 228 2.77 -18.76 25.65
C TYR A 228 2.92 -17.37 26.24
N VAL A 229 2.64 -16.36 25.42
CA VAL A 229 2.94 -14.96 25.69
C VAL A 229 1.63 -14.20 25.83
N THR A 230 1.38 -13.71 27.05
CA THR A 230 0.23 -12.84 27.37
C THR A 230 0.66 -11.41 27.66
N ASN A 231 1.97 -11.17 27.84
CA ASN A 231 2.52 -9.82 27.92
C ASN A 231 2.45 -9.13 26.55
N PRO A 232 1.70 -8.03 26.38
CA PRO A 232 1.54 -7.37 25.08
C PRO A 232 2.87 -6.87 24.49
N SER A 233 3.84 -6.47 25.33
CA SER A 233 5.14 -6.01 24.85
C SER A 233 5.95 -7.14 24.23
N LEU A 234 5.86 -8.35 24.79
CA LEU A 234 6.55 -9.53 24.25
C LEU A 234 5.79 -10.10 23.05
N ALA A 235 4.45 -10.09 23.07
CA ALA A 235 3.65 -10.44 21.91
C ALA A 235 3.98 -9.53 20.72
N MET A 236 4.16 -8.21 20.95
CA MET A 236 4.60 -7.27 19.93
C MET A 236 6.01 -7.57 19.38
N VAL A 237 6.94 -8.07 20.21
CA VAL A 237 8.27 -8.48 19.72
C VAL A 237 8.15 -9.70 18.80
N LEU A 238 7.36 -10.69 19.21
CA LEU A 238 7.10 -11.89 18.40
C LEU A 238 6.41 -11.52 17.08
N ASP A 239 5.42 -10.63 17.15
CA ASP A 239 4.68 -10.09 16.00
C ASP A 239 5.62 -9.40 15.00
N ARG A 240 6.51 -8.53 15.48
CA ARG A 240 7.50 -7.85 14.63
C ARG A 240 8.53 -8.80 14.05
N PHE A 241 8.94 -9.83 14.79
CA PHE A 241 9.82 -10.86 14.23
C PHE A 241 9.17 -11.48 12.98
N VAL A 242 7.92 -11.93 13.07
CA VAL A 242 7.24 -12.53 11.92
C VAL A 242 6.94 -11.49 10.83
N SER A 243 6.33 -10.36 11.17
CA SER A 243 5.83 -9.37 10.19
C SER A 243 6.90 -8.45 9.58
N GLU A 244 7.99 -8.13 10.31
CA GLU A 244 9.02 -7.20 9.83
C GLU A 244 10.32 -7.91 9.43
N SER A 245 10.60 -9.11 9.97
CA SER A 245 11.85 -9.84 9.64
C SER A 245 11.63 -11.00 8.67
N ILE A 246 10.61 -11.82 8.89
CA ILE A 246 10.39 -13.03 8.07
C ILE A 246 9.50 -12.73 6.86
N TRP A 247 8.37 -12.06 7.06
CA TRP A 247 7.39 -11.78 6.01
C TRP A 247 7.97 -11.11 4.75
N PRO A 248 8.83 -10.07 4.85
CA PRO A 248 9.41 -9.43 3.67
C PRO A 248 10.42 -10.29 2.90
N LEU A 249 10.95 -11.34 3.53
CA LEU A 249 11.90 -12.28 2.93
C LEU A 249 11.21 -13.50 2.32
N ALA A 250 9.94 -13.73 2.66
CA ALA A 250 9.16 -14.86 2.20
C ALA A 250 8.55 -14.59 0.81
N GLN A 251 8.57 -15.61 -0.05
CA GLN A 251 7.99 -15.54 -1.40
C GLN A 251 6.49 -15.86 -1.36
N PRO A 252 5.64 -15.10 -2.06
CA PRO A 252 4.20 -15.38 -2.10
C PRO A 252 3.91 -16.68 -2.85
N LEU A 253 3.03 -17.51 -2.28
CA LEU A 253 2.44 -18.65 -2.97
C LEU A 253 1.30 -18.13 -3.87
N GLU A 254 1.21 -18.53 -5.14
CA GLU A 254 0.21 -18.07 -6.13
C GLU A 254 -1.26 -18.31 -5.68
N ARG A 255 -1.79 -17.45 -4.80
CA ARG A 255 -3.22 -17.34 -4.48
C ARG A 255 -3.72 -15.91 -4.25
N SER A 256 -2.86 -14.91 -4.06
CA SER A 256 -3.27 -13.59 -3.59
C SER A 256 -3.01 -12.48 -4.62
N SER A 257 -3.90 -12.38 -5.63
CA SER A 257 -4.19 -11.10 -6.30
C SER A 257 -5.67 -10.75 -6.18
N LYS A 258 -6.29 -11.12 -5.06
CA LYS A 258 -7.64 -10.62 -4.76
C LYS A 258 -7.50 -9.19 -4.27
N ARG A 259 -8.14 -8.26 -4.98
CA ARG A 259 -8.29 -6.89 -4.48
C ARG A 259 -8.97 -6.93 -3.11
N PRO A 260 -8.49 -6.14 -2.14
CA PRO A 260 -9.10 -6.12 -0.82
C PRO A 260 -10.53 -5.58 -0.89
N THR A 261 -11.42 -6.16 -0.10
CA THR A 261 -12.80 -5.71 0.03
C THR A 261 -12.90 -4.70 1.18
N LEU A 262 -13.60 -3.59 0.96
CA LEU A 262 -13.76 -2.50 1.95
C LEU A 262 -15.21 -2.43 2.44
N PRO A 263 -15.47 -1.97 3.69
CA PRO A 263 -14.50 -1.52 4.69
C PRO A 263 -13.67 -2.69 5.26
N ARG A 264 -12.42 -2.39 5.67
CA ARG A 264 -11.51 -3.38 6.28
C ARG A 264 -10.76 -2.77 7.44
N GLN A 265 -10.61 -3.55 8.52
CA GLN A 265 -9.83 -3.17 9.70
C GLN A 265 -8.46 -3.84 9.67
N TYR A 266 -7.43 -3.14 10.14
CA TYR A 266 -6.05 -3.59 10.17
C TYR A 266 -5.41 -3.29 11.52
N MET A 267 -4.65 -4.27 12.03
CA MET A 267 -3.86 -4.12 13.26
C MET A 267 -2.41 -3.67 12.99
N ARG A 268 -1.91 -3.80 11.75
CA ARG A 268 -0.59 -3.29 11.36
C ARG A 268 -0.76 -2.31 10.21
N ILE A 269 -0.14 -1.15 10.35
CA ILE A 269 -0.13 -0.11 9.31
C ILE A 269 0.41 -0.62 7.97
N ARG A 270 1.37 -1.55 8.00
CA ARG A 270 1.99 -2.13 6.81
C ARG A 270 0.99 -2.91 5.97
N ASP A 271 0.05 -3.59 6.62
CA ASP A 271 -0.97 -4.40 5.94
C ASP A 271 -2.02 -3.50 5.30
N CYS A 272 -2.47 -2.49 6.05
CA CYS A 272 -3.31 -1.42 5.52
C CYS A 272 -2.66 -0.78 4.29
N LEU A 273 -1.37 -0.45 4.39
CA LEU A 273 -0.63 0.20 3.32
C LEU A 273 -0.36 -0.70 2.11
N ALA A 274 -0.18 -2.01 2.32
CA ALA A 274 -0.10 -2.98 1.24
C ALA A 274 -1.41 -2.97 0.42
N ASP A 275 -2.55 -3.07 1.11
CA ASP A 275 -3.87 -3.02 0.48
C ASP A 275 -4.15 -1.64 -0.17
N VAL A 276 -3.81 -0.53 0.50
CA VAL A 276 -3.89 0.82 -0.07
C VAL A 276 -3.07 0.90 -1.34
N SER A 277 -1.85 0.36 -1.37
CA SER A 277 -0.99 0.44 -2.57
C SER A 277 -1.64 -0.21 -3.78
N VAL A 278 -2.19 -1.42 -3.61
CA VAL A 278 -2.94 -2.15 -4.65
C VAL A 278 -4.21 -1.41 -5.07
N LEU A 279 -4.93 -0.83 -4.11
CA LEU A 279 -6.14 -0.06 -4.39
C LEU A 279 -5.85 1.22 -5.17
N THR A 280 -4.74 1.89 -4.87
CA THR A 280 -4.33 3.15 -5.49
C THR A 280 -3.78 3.02 -6.91
N ASP A 281 -3.56 1.79 -7.38
CA ASP A 281 -3.27 1.52 -8.80
C ASP A 281 -4.44 1.91 -9.72
N SER A 282 -5.68 1.91 -9.21
CA SER A 282 -6.89 2.14 -10.00
C SER A 282 -7.81 3.24 -9.48
N GLN A 283 -7.56 3.71 -8.26
CA GLN A 283 -8.30 4.77 -7.60
C GLN A 283 -7.31 5.78 -7.04
N PRO A 284 -7.65 7.06 -6.91
CA PRO A 284 -6.74 7.98 -6.27
C PRO A 284 -6.59 7.68 -4.78
N VAL A 285 -5.59 8.31 -4.18
CA VAL A 285 -5.36 8.26 -2.73
C VAL A 285 -6.53 8.89 -1.95
N ASP A 286 -7.15 9.96 -2.47
CA ASP A 286 -8.27 10.67 -1.80
C ASP A 286 -9.65 9.97 -1.94
N ALA A 287 -9.71 8.79 -2.58
CA ALA A 287 -10.90 7.94 -2.58
C ALA A 287 -11.06 7.12 -1.30
N PHE A 288 -10.09 7.20 -0.38
CA PHE A 288 -10.05 6.40 0.82
C PHE A 288 -10.15 7.29 2.07
N GLU A 289 -10.98 6.87 2.99
CA GLU A 289 -11.10 7.45 4.33
C GLU A 289 -10.50 6.46 5.32
N ILE A 290 -9.72 6.98 6.26
CA ILE A 290 -9.08 6.20 7.32
C ILE A 290 -9.56 6.71 8.66
N THR A 291 -10.07 5.79 9.48
CA THR A 291 -10.24 5.99 10.92
C THR A 291 -9.16 5.22 11.63
N PHE A 292 -8.47 5.81 12.60
CA PHE A 292 -7.48 5.08 13.39
C PHE A 292 -7.65 5.33 14.88
N GLU A 293 -7.28 4.33 15.66
CA GLU A 293 -7.08 4.44 17.10
C GLU A 293 -5.59 4.33 17.41
N GLY A 294 -5.10 5.23 18.25
CA GLY A 294 -3.67 5.43 18.43
C GLY A 294 -3.28 6.32 19.60
N TYR A 295 -2.02 6.74 19.58
CA TYR A 295 -1.46 7.68 20.54
C TYR A 295 -0.78 8.84 19.82
N ASP A 296 -0.94 10.04 20.36
CA ASP A 296 -0.12 11.21 20.01
C ASP A 296 1.34 10.98 20.42
N THR A 297 2.29 11.18 19.51
CA THR A 297 3.70 10.83 19.75
C THR A 297 4.43 11.82 20.65
N GLU A 298 3.93 13.05 20.79
CA GLU A 298 4.50 14.07 21.66
C GLU A 298 3.96 13.95 23.09
N THR A 299 2.64 13.79 23.22
CA THR A 299 1.94 13.81 24.52
C THR A 299 1.74 12.42 25.10
N GLY A 300 1.64 11.39 24.26
CA GLY A 300 1.29 10.02 24.65
C GLY A 300 -0.19 9.82 24.96
N GLU A 301 -1.06 10.80 24.69
CA GLU A 301 -2.50 10.68 24.90
C GLU A 301 -3.15 9.78 23.84
N GLU A 302 -4.11 8.96 24.26
CA GLU A 302 -4.92 8.15 23.33
C GLU A 302 -5.81 9.06 22.47
N VAL A 303 -5.90 8.73 21.18
CA VAL A 303 -6.67 9.49 20.21
C VAL A 303 -7.39 8.56 19.23
N THR A 304 -8.58 8.97 18.81
CA THR A 304 -9.30 8.39 17.69
C THR A 304 -9.62 9.50 16.71
N GLU A 305 -9.09 9.40 15.49
CA GLU A 305 -9.31 10.40 14.44
C GLU A 305 -9.74 9.73 13.14
N THR A 306 -10.55 10.46 12.37
CA THR A 306 -10.98 10.07 11.03
C THR A 306 -10.55 11.14 10.03
N GLY A 307 -9.96 10.72 8.91
CA GLY A 307 -9.56 11.66 7.87
C GLY A 307 -9.45 11.04 6.48
N THR A 308 -9.51 11.91 5.47
CA THR A 308 -9.30 11.52 4.07
C THR A 308 -7.81 11.28 3.82
N LEU A 309 -7.46 10.16 3.18
CA LEU A 309 -6.08 9.84 2.85
C LEU A 309 -5.55 10.79 1.75
N THR A 310 -4.41 11.43 2.00
CA THR A 310 -3.81 12.40 1.05
C THR A 310 -2.52 11.91 0.42
N SER A 311 -1.73 11.15 1.17
CA SER A 311 -0.50 10.48 0.72
C SER A 311 -0.14 9.37 1.70
N TYR A 312 0.69 8.43 1.27
CA TYR A 312 1.26 7.40 2.12
C TYR A 312 2.68 7.06 1.68
N TYR A 313 3.46 6.47 2.58
CA TYR A 313 4.75 5.88 2.29
C TYR A 313 4.73 4.41 2.70
N TYR A 314 4.95 3.53 1.73
CA TYR A 314 5.03 2.09 1.94
C TYR A 314 5.95 1.43 0.92
N THR A 315 6.74 0.49 1.40
CA THR A 315 7.40 -0.51 0.57
C THR A 315 7.61 -1.75 1.42
N GLU A 316 7.48 -2.91 0.80
CA GLU A 316 7.61 -4.20 1.47
C GLU A 316 8.98 -4.39 2.14
N TYR A 317 10.03 -3.80 1.57
CA TYR A 317 11.43 -3.91 2.03
C TYR A 317 11.96 -2.78 2.93
N ASP A 318 11.15 -1.76 3.27
CA ASP A 318 11.54 -0.71 4.24
C ASP A 318 10.58 -0.78 5.42
N VAL A 319 11.12 -0.81 6.64
CA VAL A 319 10.35 -0.80 7.89
C VAL A 319 9.58 0.52 8.09
N ARG A 320 10.02 1.62 7.47
CA ARG A 320 9.29 2.90 7.56
C ARG A 320 7.95 2.79 6.83
N SER A 321 6.90 3.25 7.49
CA SER A 321 5.53 3.19 6.98
C SER A 321 4.71 4.30 7.61
N SER A 322 4.06 5.12 6.78
CA SER A 322 3.24 6.22 7.27
C SER A 322 2.09 6.57 6.33
N LEU A 323 1.01 7.07 6.92
CA LEU A 323 -0.16 7.65 6.27
C LEU A 323 -0.16 9.17 6.51
N THR A 324 -0.71 9.94 5.58
CA THR A 324 -0.99 11.36 5.79
C THR A 324 -2.48 11.62 5.57
N LEU A 325 -3.17 12.00 6.63
CA LEU A 325 -4.62 12.21 6.63
C LEU A 325 -4.95 13.69 6.67
N SER A 326 -6.07 14.05 6.06
CA SER A 326 -6.75 15.34 6.23
C SER A 326 -7.94 15.10 7.15
N VAL A 327 -7.85 15.56 8.40
CA VAL A 327 -8.89 15.34 9.44
C VAL A 327 -9.78 16.56 9.55
N ASP A 328 -11.10 16.39 9.61
CA ASP A 328 -12.03 17.50 9.84
C ASP A 328 -12.23 17.69 11.35
N THR A 329 -11.63 18.73 11.94
CA THR A 329 -11.77 18.99 13.37
C THR A 329 -13.17 19.55 13.69
N ALA A 330 -13.84 18.98 14.70
CA ALA A 330 -15.20 19.33 15.12
C ALA A 330 -15.35 20.72 15.79
N THR A 331 -14.31 21.55 15.78
CA THR A 331 -14.34 22.95 16.21
C THR A 331 -14.24 23.82 14.97
N GLU A 332 -15.09 24.85 14.85
CA GLU A 332 -15.23 25.85 13.77
C GLU A 332 -13.89 26.52 13.35
N SER A 333 -12.97 25.74 12.81
CA SER A 333 -11.65 26.07 12.28
C SER A 333 -11.59 25.45 10.89
N LEU A 334 -11.54 26.29 9.86
CA LEU A 334 -11.64 25.90 8.43
C LEU A 334 -10.36 25.25 7.87
N THR A 335 -9.56 24.64 8.74
CA THR A 335 -8.40 23.83 8.41
C THR A 335 -8.72 22.40 8.76
N SER A 336 -8.72 21.50 7.78
CA SER A 336 -8.50 20.09 8.09
C SER A 336 -7.01 19.93 8.43
N PRO A 337 -6.57 19.78 9.69
CA PRO A 337 -5.15 19.54 9.99
C PRO A 337 -4.68 18.30 9.23
N LYS A 338 -3.59 18.47 8.47
CA LYS A 338 -2.87 17.33 7.94
C LYS A 338 -2.08 16.71 9.07
N ILE A 339 -2.33 15.44 9.32
CA ILE A 339 -1.64 14.67 10.34
C ILE A 339 -0.94 13.49 9.69
N THR A 340 0.18 13.09 10.26
CA THR A 340 0.95 11.92 9.87
C THR A 340 0.76 10.82 10.89
N VAL A 341 0.44 9.62 10.41
CA VAL A 341 0.15 8.46 11.23
C VAL A 341 1.12 7.33 10.88
N GLY A 342 1.88 6.85 11.85
CA GLY A 342 2.77 5.70 11.71
C GLY A 342 2.23 4.47 12.43
N GLY A 343 2.93 3.34 12.30
CA GLY A 343 2.63 2.15 13.10
C GLY A 343 3.15 2.30 14.54
N VAL A 344 2.63 1.48 15.46
CA VAL A 344 3.11 1.38 16.84
C VAL A 344 4.64 1.39 16.91
N GLY A 345 5.21 2.30 17.70
CA GLY A 345 6.66 2.46 17.91
C GLY A 345 7.40 3.40 16.94
N THR A 346 6.70 3.99 15.97
CA THR A 346 7.24 5.05 15.09
C THR A 346 7.37 6.37 15.87
N ARG A 347 8.46 7.13 15.66
CA ARG A 347 8.71 8.40 16.38
C ARG A 347 8.71 9.67 15.53
N ASN A 348 8.75 9.55 14.21
CA ASN A 348 8.82 10.69 13.27
C ASN A 348 7.47 10.92 12.57
N VAL A 349 6.38 10.88 13.34
CA VAL A 349 4.99 11.03 12.89
C VAL A 349 4.20 11.71 14.02
N ASP A 350 3.09 12.37 13.70
CA ASP A 350 2.25 13.04 14.69
C ASP A 350 1.55 12.02 15.61
N TYR A 351 1.08 10.90 15.02
CA TYR A 351 0.38 9.84 15.75
C TYR A 351 0.92 8.46 15.41
N THR A 352 0.77 7.51 16.34
CA THR A 352 0.96 6.08 16.07
C THR A 352 -0.35 5.35 16.20
N ALA A 353 -0.72 4.55 15.19
CA ALA A 353 -1.94 3.76 15.20
C ALA A 353 -1.67 2.31 15.63
N TYR A 354 -2.54 1.78 16.50
CA TYR A 354 -2.63 0.35 16.82
C TYR A 354 -3.86 -0.32 16.18
N SER A 355 -4.86 0.45 15.75
CA SER A 355 -6.00 -0.02 14.94
C SER A 355 -6.28 0.96 13.81
N ILE A 356 -6.58 0.46 12.61
CA ILE A 356 -6.82 1.27 11.41
C ILE A 356 -8.01 0.68 10.65
N GLU A 357 -9.08 1.44 10.47
CA GLU A 357 -10.19 1.11 9.57
C GLU A 357 -10.03 1.88 8.25
N LEU A 358 -9.92 1.14 7.14
CA LEU A 358 -9.92 1.68 5.79
C LEU A 358 -11.31 1.53 5.18
N ARG A 359 -11.86 2.64 4.70
CA ARG A 359 -13.15 2.67 4.00
C ARG A 359 -12.98 3.31 2.64
N GLN A 360 -13.76 2.85 1.67
CA GLN A 360 -13.91 3.61 0.44
C GLN A 360 -14.77 4.82 0.76
N ASN A 361 -14.22 6.01 0.56
CA ASN A 361 -14.98 7.24 0.65
C ASN A 361 -16.11 7.14 -0.39
N GLY A 362 -17.36 7.36 0.00
CA GLY A 362 -18.57 7.14 -0.81
C GLY A 362 -18.59 7.91 -2.16
N THR A 363 -17.59 8.75 -2.39
CA THR A 363 -17.13 9.18 -3.71
C THR A 363 -16.51 8.02 -4.51
N SER A 364 -17.33 7.10 -5.00
CA SER A 364 -16.98 6.32 -6.19
C SER A 364 -16.56 7.29 -7.29
N HIS A 365 -15.27 7.36 -7.60
CA HIS A 365 -14.74 8.23 -8.65
C HIS A 365 -14.90 7.62 -10.05
N ALA A 366 -16.09 7.11 -10.35
CA ALA A 366 -16.65 7.28 -11.68
C ALA A 366 -17.37 8.64 -11.68
N ALA A 367 -16.61 9.73 -11.62
CA ALA A 367 -17.18 11.06 -11.48
C ALA A 367 -18.02 11.37 -12.72
N LYS A 368 -19.34 11.44 -12.55
CA LYS A 368 -20.20 12.06 -13.56
C LYS A 368 -19.65 13.45 -13.90
N ILE A 369 -19.73 13.82 -15.17
CA ILE A 369 -19.40 15.17 -15.60
C ILE A 369 -20.33 16.15 -14.86
N ASP A 370 -19.75 17.15 -14.19
CA ASP A 370 -20.51 18.19 -13.50
C ASP A 370 -20.98 19.29 -14.47
N ASP A 371 -21.94 20.09 -14.02
CA ASP A 371 -22.55 21.15 -14.84
C ASP A 371 -21.56 22.25 -15.21
N GLU A 372 -20.53 22.50 -14.38
CA GLU A 372 -19.46 23.45 -14.67
C GLU A 372 -18.58 22.97 -15.82
N THR A 373 -18.09 21.74 -15.76
CA THR A 373 -17.34 21.09 -16.83
C THR A 373 -18.15 21.06 -18.12
N ARG A 374 -19.47 20.76 -18.06
CA ARG A 374 -20.34 20.78 -19.24
C ARG A 374 -20.47 22.17 -19.86
N ARG A 375 -20.64 23.22 -19.06
CA ARG A 375 -20.68 24.61 -19.56
C ARG A 375 -19.39 24.97 -20.28
N HIS A 376 -18.24 24.64 -19.69
CA HIS A 376 -16.93 24.92 -20.29
C HIS A 376 -16.66 24.06 -21.54
N LEU A 377 -17.17 22.84 -21.58
CA LEU A 377 -17.10 21.98 -22.77
C LEU A 377 -17.89 22.59 -23.94
N GLU A 378 -19.09 23.11 -23.70
CA GLU A 378 -19.89 23.79 -24.74
C GLU A 378 -19.23 25.10 -25.19
N ALA A 379 -18.65 25.87 -24.26
CA ALA A 379 -17.85 27.05 -24.60
C ALA A 379 -16.65 26.66 -25.49
N CYS A 380 -15.93 25.60 -25.14
CA CYS A 380 -14.83 25.08 -25.94
C CYS A 380 -15.28 24.70 -27.36
N LYS A 381 -16.38 23.95 -27.51
CA LYS A 381 -16.95 23.58 -28.82
C LYS A 381 -17.27 24.81 -29.68
N ALA A 382 -17.76 25.89 -29.07
CA ALA A 382 -18.13 27.12 -29.76
C ALA A 382 -16.92 28.00 -30.13
N GLU A 383 -15.87 28.00 -29.31
CA GLU A 383 -14.70 28.88 -29.44
C GLU A 383 -13.58 28.27 -30.30
N LEU A 384 -13.56 26.95 -30.52
CA LEU A 384 -12.51 26.29 -31.31
C LEU A 384 -12.36 26.85 -32.74
N PRO A 385 -11.14 27.26 -33.15
CA PRO A 385 -10.87 27.83 -34.46
C PRO A 385 -11.12 26.80 -35.57
N PRO A 386 -11.76 27.15 -36.70
CA PRO A 386 -12.18 26.20 -37.74
C PRO A 386 -11.06 25.23 -38.14
N GLU A 387 -9.85 25.76 -38.30
CA GLU A 387 -8.60 25.01 -38.44
C GLU A 387 -7.52 25.63 -37.53
N PHE A 388 -6.76 24.78 -36.85
CA PHE A 388 -5.53 25.17 -36.15
C PHE A 388 -4.39 25.41 -37.15
N GLY A 389 -3.35 26.14 -36.74
CA GLY A 389 -2.12 26.33 -37.53
C GLY A 389 -1.92 27.71 -38.17
N ASN A 390 -2.84 28.66 -37.95
CA ASN A 390 -2.71 30.02 -38.50
C ASN A 390 -1.96 31.01 -37.59
N GLY A 391 -1.62 30.61 -36.37
CA GLY A 391 -0.92 31.45 -35.39
C GLY A 391 0.59 31.25 -35.38
N SER A 392 1.27 31.95 -34.47
CA SER A 392 2.69 31.72 -34.23
C SER A 392 3.05 31.81 -32.75
N VAL A 393 4.06 31.06 -32.32
CA VAL A 393 4.48 31.00 -30.91
C VAL A 393 6.00 31.03 -30.77
N ALA A 394 6.48 31.60 -29.67
CA ALA A 394 7.87 31.50 -29.24
C ALA A 394 7.98 30.60 -28.00
N LEU A 395 8.90 29.63 -28.04
CA LEU A 395 9.12 28.65 -26.98
C LEU A 395 10.54 28.79 -26.43
N CYS A 396 10.64 29.02 -25.12
CA CYS A 396 11.86 29.33 -24.40
C CYS A 396 11.91 28.53 -23.08
N PHE A 397 13.02 28.15 -22.47
CA PHE A 397 14.38 28.01 -23.00
C PHE A 397 14.91 26.57 -22.89
N ASP A 398 14.13 25.72 -22.24
CA ASP A 398 14.52 24.37 -21.84
C ASP A 398 14.60 23.41 -23.02
N ALA A 399 15.84 23.03 -23.35
CA ALA A 399 16.18 22.14 -24.44
C ALA A 399 17.27 21.16 -23.99
N PHE A 400 17.03 19.88 -24.27
CA PHE A 400 17.96 18.79 -24.03
C PHE A 400 17.93 17.78 -25.17
N ILE A 401 18.88 16.84 -25.15
CA ILE A 401 18.83 15.64 -25.97
C ILE A 401 18.45 14.44 -25.10
N ASP A 402 17.27 13.88 -25.34
CA ASP A 402 16.80 12.70 -24.63
C ASP A 402 17.31 11.43 -25.31
N ARG A 403 18.09 10.66 -24.57
CA ARG A 403 18.56 9.33 -24.96
C ARG A 403 17.64 8.30 -24.30
N MET A 404 16.74 7.74 -25.10
CA MET A 404 15.81 6.74 -24.62
C MET A 404 16.53 5.44 -24.34
N ARG A 405 16.45 4.96 -23.10
CA ARG A 405 17.13 3.77 -22.61
C ARG A 405 16.16 2.77 -22.00
N GLU A 406 16.50 1.50 -22.19
CA GLU A 406 15.88 0.37 -21.53
C GLU A 406 16.97 -0.30 -20.69
N PHE A 407 16.77 -0.40 -19.38
CA PHE A 407 17.64 -1.22 -18.53
C PHE A 407 17.41 -2.68 -18.85
N ILE A 408 18.50 -3.44 -18.91
CA ILE A 408 18.48 -4.85 -19.32
C ILE A 408 19.27 -5.71 -18.34
N GLN A 409 18.85 -6.95 -18.20
CA GLN A 409 19.57 -7.98 -17.47
C GLN A 409 19.92 -9.15 -18.39
N ARG A 410 21.07 -9.78 -18.14
CA ARG A 410 21.50 -10.98 -18.88
C ARG A 410 20.88 -12.23 -18.26
N ARG A 411 20.28 -13.08 -19.09
CA ARG A 411 19.86 -14.43 -18.71
C ARG A 411 21.00 -15.44 -18.91
N PRO A 412 21.02 -16.55 -18.14
CA PRO A 412 21.85 -17.70 -18.46
C PRO A 412 21.61 -18.14 -19.91
N GLY A 413 22.66 -18.20 -20.73
CA GLY A 413 22.55 -18.41 -22.18
C GLY A 413 22.88 -17.17 -23.03
N GLY A 414 23.01 -15.99 -22.43
CA GLY A 414 23.53 -14.78 -23.07
C GLY A 414 22.49 -13.87 -23.73
N GLU A 415 21.21 -14.21 -23.65
CA GLU A 415 20.11 -13.34 -24.05
C GLU A 415 19.87 -12.22 -23.02
N TYR A 416 19.29 -11.12 -23.47
CA TYR A 416 18.95 -9.97 -22.62
C TYR A 416 17.44 -9.81 -22.50
N GLU A 417 17.00 -9.36 -21.33
CA GLU A 417 15.61 -9.01 -21.07
C GLU A 417 15.53 -7.60 -20.49
N GLN A 418 14.50 -6.85 -20.87
CA GLN A 418 14.22 -5.53 -20.32
C GLN A 418 13.72 -5.63 -18.88
N ILE A 419 14.30 -4.83 -17.99
CA ILE A 419 13.76 -4.57 -16.66
C ILE A 419 12.62 -3.56 -16.82
N ARG A 420 11.37 -4.03 -16.72
CA ARG A 420 10.16 -3.23 -17.00
C ARG A 420 9.63 -2.48 -15.78
N GLN A 421 9.91 -2.96 -14.57
CA GLN A 421 9.43 -2.40 -13.30
C GLN A 421 10.59 -1.79 -12.52
N PHE A 422 10.40 -0.62 -11.91
CA PHE A 422 11.47 0.03 -11.15
C PHE A 422 11.89 -0.79 -9.92
N ASP A 423 10.95 -1.50 -9.31
CA ASP A 423 11.24 -2.36 -8.16
C ASP A 423 12.20 -3.50 -8.52
N ALA A 424 12.06 -4.11 -9.69
CA ALA A 424 13.01 -5.12 -10.18
C ALA A 424 14.42 -4.52 -10.38
N PHE A 425 14.52 -3.26 -10.80
CA PHE A 425 15.80 -2.55 -10.86
C PHE A 425 16.38 -2.26 -9.46
N ARG A 426 15.55 -1.85 -8.51
CA ARG A 426 15.94 -1.63 -7.11
C ARG A 426 16.42 -2.93 -6.45
N GLU A 427 15.70 -4.04 -6.64
CA GLU A 427 16.11 -5.35 -6.18
C GLU A 427 17.48 -5.75 -6.74
N ALA A 428 17.74 -5.48 -8.01
CA ALA A 428 19.05 -5.74 -8.59
C ALA A 428 20.15 -4.97 -7.85
N LEU A 429 19.91 -3.70 -7.49
CA LEU A 429 20.84 -2.89 -6.69
C LEU A 429 21.06 -3.44 -5.27
N VAL A 430 19.98 -3.86 -4.59
CA VAL A 430 20.07 -4.45 -3.24
C VAL A 430 20.83 -5.78 -3.26
N ARG A 431 20.58 -6.65 -4.25
CA ARG A 431 21.32 -7.91 -4.42
C ARG A 431 22.81 -7.66 -4.65
N TYR A 432 23.19 -6.54 -5.29
CA TYR A 432 24.60 -6.16 -5.41
C TYR A 432 25.23 -5.77 -4.08
N GLU A 433 24.51 -5.10 -3.17
CA GLU A 433 25.01 -4.73 -1.84
C GLU A 433 25.42 -5.96 -1.02
N ALA A 434 24.74 -7.09 -1.22
CA ALA A 434 25.07 -8.38 -0.62
C ALA A 434 26.23 -9.12 -1.31
N SER A 435 26.87 -8.53 -2.34
CA SER A 435 27.92 -9.17 -3.14
C SER A 435 29.25 -8.41 -3.06
N GLU A 436 30.38 -9.12 -3.21
CA GLU A 436 31.71 -8.49 -3.35
C GLU A 436 31.98 -7.95 -4.78
N THR A 437 31.03 -8.08 -5.70
CA THR A 437 31.19 -7.64 -7.10
C THR A 437 30.71 -6.19 -7.27
N PRO A 438 31.37 -5.39 -8.13
CA PRO A 438 30.89 -4.05 -8.40
C PRO A 438 29.50 -4.10 -9.07
N PRO A 439 28.55 -3.23 -8.66
CA PRO A 439 27.23 -3.20 -9.26
C PRO A 439 27.33 -2.89 -10.74
N ARG A 440 26.62 -3.65 -11.57
CA ARG A 440 26.63 -3.48 -13.02
C ARG A 440 25.23 -3.30 -13.55
N VAL A 441 24.94 -2.11 -14.04
CA VAL A 441 23.70 -1.81 -14.76
C VAL A 441 24.03 -1.81 -16.25
N GLU A 442 23.38 -2.69 -17.01
CA GLU A 442 23.46 -2.72 -18.47
C GLU A 442 22.19 -2.09 -19.05
N TRP A 443 22.32 -1.40 -20.19
CA TRP A 443 21.19 -0.78 -20.86
C TRP A 443 21.34 -0.84 -22.38
N ARG A 444 20.20 -0.77 -23.08
CA ARG A 444 20.14 -0.54 -24.53
C ARG A 444 19.59 0.85 -24.80
N GLN A 445 20.25 1.61 -25.67
CA GLN A 445 19.68 2.84 -26.21
C GLN A 445 18.77 2.49 -27.39
N THR A 446 17.50 2.86 -27.33
CA THR A 446 16.51 2.55 -28.38
C THR A 446 16.43 3.67 -29.41
N ARG A 447 16.43 4.92 -28.95
CA ARG A 447 16.38 6.11 -29.82
C ARG A 447 16.93 7.33 -29.12
N THR A 448 17.11 8.41 -29.89
CA THR A 448 17.48 9.73 -29.39
C THR A 448 16.54 10.76 -30.00
N GLU A 449 15.98 11.63 -29.17
CA GLU A 449 15.01 12.64 -29.57
C GLU A 449 15.29 13.99 -28.90
N PRO A 450 14.87 15.12 -29.48
CA PRO A 450 14.93 16.39 -28.78
C PRO A 450 13.96 16.37 -27.59
N GLY A 451 14.46 16.79 -26.43
CA GLY A 451 13.75 16.86 -25.16
C GLY A 451 13.73 18.26 -24.57
N GLY A 452 13.10 18.38 -23.40
CA GLY A 452 12.86 19.65 -22.74
C GLY A 452 11.55 20.31 -23.20
N LEU A 453 11.13 21.33 -22.46
CA LEU A 453 9.85 22.03 -22.66
C LEU A 453 9.63 22.44 -24.13
N ILE A 454 10.63 23.06 -24.75
CA ILE A 454 10.48 23.61 -26.11
C ILE A 454 10.28 22.50 -27.15
N ALA A 455 10.86 21.32 -26.92
CA ALA A 455 10.73 20.19 -27.84
C ALA A 455 9.41 19.45 -27.69
N HIS A 456 8.82 19.45 -26.50
CA HIS A 456 7.52 18.84 -26.22
C HIS A 456 6.38 19.75 -26.67
N VAL A 457 6.36 21.01 -26.22
CA VAL A 457 5.35 21.99 -26.64
C VAL A 457 5.46 22.25 -28.15
N GLY A 458 6.67 22.47 -28.65
CA GLY A 458 6.90 22.71 -30.07
C GLY A 458 6.46 21.54 -30.94
N GLY A 459 6.55 20.30 -30.44
CA GLY A 459 6.10 19.13 -31.19
C GLY A 459 4.59 19.08 -31.43
N VAL A 460 3.78 19.65 -30.54
CA VAL A 460 2.32 19.74 -30.74
C VAL A 460 1.99 20.87 -31.73
N PHE A 461 2.64 22.02 -31.59
CA PHE A 461 2.44 23.16 -32.50
C PHE A 461 2.91 22.87 -33.92
N ASP A 462 4.05 22.19 -34.08
CA ASP A 462 4.58 21.74 -35.38
C ASP A 462 3.62 20.77 -36.07
N GLU A 463 3.06 19.79 -35.34
CA GLU A 463 2.06 18.85 -35.88
C GLU A 463 0.77 19.56 -36.33
N LEU A 464 0.37 20.61 -35.61
CA LEU A 464 -0.80 21.42 -35.95
C LEU A 464 -0.51 22.50 -37.02
N GLY A 465 0.74 22.62 -37.49
CA GLY A 465 1.11 23.51 -38.60
C GLY A 465 1.35 24.98 -38.23
N TYR A 466 1.60 25.29 -36.95
CA TYR A 466 1.95 26.64 -36.51
C TYR A 466 3.37 27.04 -36.93
N ASP A 467 3.62 28.35 -37.02
CA ASP A 467 4.97 28.91 -37.06
C ASP A 467 5.56 28.99 -35.64
N VAL A 468 6.59 28.19 -35.39
CA VAL A 468 7.22 28.01 -34.08
C VAL A 468 8.63 28.57 -34.11
N THR A 469 8.91 29.47 -33.18
CA THR A 469 10.27 29.92 -32.88
C THR A 469 10.77 29.25 -31.61
N LEU A 470 11.72 28.32 -31.75
CA LEU A 470 12.34 27.62 -30.64
C LEU A 470 13.63 28.33 -30.25
N ILE A 471 13.69 28.87 -29.05
CA ILE A 471 14.87 29.56 -28.51
C ILE A 471 15.37 28.77 -27.31
N GLY A 472 16.61 28.29 -27.34
CA GLY A 472 17.11 27.47 -26.25
C GLY A 472 18.47 26.87 -26.54
N ARG A 473 18.99 26.07 -25.61
CA ARG A 473 20.29 25.41 -25.79
C ARG A 473 20.11 24.16 -26.63
N MET A 474 20.09 24.31 -27.96
CA MET A 474 19.87 23.20 -28.91
C MET A 474 21.18 22.64 -29.49
N GLY A 475 22.34 23.12 -29.04
CA GLY A 475 23.65 22.74 -29.54
C GLY A 475 24.37 23.88 -30.27
N ASP A 476 25.69 23.81 -30.28
CA ASP A 476 26.56 24.76 -31.00
C ASP A 476 27.58 23.94 -31.83
N PRO A 477 27.31 23.63 -33.11
CA PRO A 477 26.10 23.95 -33.89
C PRO A 477 24.85 23.16 -33.45
N ILE A 478 23.66 23.60 -33.91
CA ILE A 478 22.38 22.95 -33.60
C ILE A 478 22.46 21.44 -33.85
N ARG A 479 22.00 20.67 -32.87
CA ARG A 479 21.95 19.21 -32.90
C ARG A 479 21.04 18.71 -34.03
N ALA A 480 21.47 17.67 -34.73
CA ALA A 480 20.74 17.10 -35.86
C ALA A 480 19.35 16.58 -35.47
N GLU A 481 19.16 16.18 -34.22
CA GLU A 481 17.89 15.74 -33.67
C GLU A 481 16.83 16.87 -33.66
N PHE A 482 17.22 18.08 -33.25
CA PHE A 482 16.36 19.28 -33.34
C PHE A 482 16.13 19.69 -34.79
N ALA A 483 17.21 19.80 -35.58
CA ALA A 483 17.12 20.23 -36.98
C ALA A 483 16.27 19.28 -37.84
N ARG A 484 16.24 17.98 -37.53
CA ARG A 484 15.40 17.01 -38.24
C ARG A 484 13.94 17.09 -37.83
N LYS A 485 13.65 17.25 -36.53
CA LYS A 485 12.28 17.30 -36.01
C LYS A 485 11.59 18.60 -36.46
N PHE A 486 12.27 19.73 -36.29
CA PHE A 486 11.72 21.07 -36.49
C PHE A 486 12.29 21.71 -37.76
N ARG A 487 12.29 20.97 -38.86
CA ARG A 487 12.97 21.36 -40.11
C ARG A 487 12.36 22.62 -40.77
N ASP A 488 11.07 22.83 -40.54
CA ASP A 488 10.27 23.90 -41.15
C ASP A 488 10.09 25.08 -40.18
N GLN A 489 10.76 25.03 -39.00
CA GLN A 489 10.60 25.97 -37.90
C GLN A 489 11.85 26.84 -37.69
N THR A 490 11.70 27.93 -36.94
CA THR A 490 12.82 28.83 -36.62
C THR A 490 13.56 28.32 -35.39
N LEU A 491 14.85 27.96 -35.55
CA LEU A 491 15.70 27.45 -34.47
C LEU A 491 16.78 28.47 -34.07
N VAL A 492 16.71 28.96 -32.85
CA VAL A 492 17.66 29.94 -32.28
C VAL A 492 18.42 29.28 -31.13
N SER A 493 19.65 28.83 -31.41
CA SER A 493 20.47 28.18 -30.38
C SER A 493 21.21 29.17 -29.50
N LEU A 494 21.07 29.00 -28.18
CA LEU A 494 21.78 29.77 -27.15
C LEU A 494 23.05 29.07 -26.64
N GLY A 495 23.50 28.02 -27.32
CA GLY A 495 24.77 27.35 -27.06
C GLY A 495 24.68 25.83 -26.98
N ARG A 496 25.70 25.22 -26.34
CA ARG A 496 25.80 23.76 -26.20
C ARG A 496 24.65 23.22 -25.36
N THR A 497 24.15 22.04 -25.77
CA THR A 497 23.16 21.24 -25.03
C THR A 497 23.83 20.04 -24.38
N THR A 498 23.26 19.56 -23.28
CA THR A 498 23.57 18.27 -22.69
C THR A 498 22.51 17.23 -23.05
N SER A 499 22.60 16.04 -22.44
CA SER A 499 21.67 14.95 -22.66
C SER A 499 21.08 14.43 -21.35
N THR A 500 19.82 14.00 -21.42
CA THR A 500 19.16 13.22 -20.38
C THR A 500 19.05 11.79 -20.84
N ASP A 501 19.60 10.86 -20.05
CA ASP A 501 19.36 9.44 -20.23
C ASP A 501 18.00 9.10 -19.60
N TYR A 502 17.02 8.90 -20.48
CA TYR A 502 15.64 8.70 -20.13
C TYR A 502 15.34 7.21 -20.06
N VAL A 503 15.17 6.67 -18.85
CA VAL A 503 14.78 5.28 -18.61
C VAL A 503 13.33 5.25 -18.17
N TRP A 504 12.51 4.47 -18.88
CA TRP A 504 11.11 4.31 -18.54
C TRP A 504 10.87 2.91 -17.97
N PHE A 505 10.33 2.87 -16.75
CA PHE A 505 9.68 1.70 -16.19
C PHE A 505 8.16 1.87 -16.35
N GLU A 506 7.42 0.78 -16.40
CA GLU A 506 5.96 0.80 -16.53
C GLU A 506 5.28 1.56 -15.39
N ASP A 507 5.90 1.56 -14.21
CA ASP A 507 5.42 2.21 -13.00
C ASP A 507 5.97 3.63 -12.80
N ARG A 508 7.13 4.00 -13.37
CA ARG A 508 7.72 5.35 -13.20
C ARG A 508 8.80 5.76 -14.21
N LYS A 509 9.07 7.06 -14.23
CA LYS A 509 10.24 7.68 -14.89
C LYS A 509 11.50 7.51 -14.04
N PHE A 510 12.63 7.24 -14.68
CA PHE A 510 13.96 7.36 -14.08
C PHE A 510 14.88 8.15 -15.01
N LEU A 511 15.31 9.33 -14.55
CA LEU A 511 16.06 10.29 -15.35
C LEU A 511 17.50 10.38 -14.82
N LEU A 512 18.46 10.21 -15.71
CA LEU A 512 19.88 10.48 -15.45
C LEU A 512 20.29 11.66 -16.33
N THR A 513 20.19 12.86 -15.79
CA THR A 513 20.45 14.09 -16.53
C THR A 513 21.87 14.58 -16.28
N GLU A 514 22.60 14.84 -17.37
CA GLU A 514 23.83 15.62 -17.29
C GLU A 514 23.43 17.11 -17.27
N PRO A 515 23.62 17.82 -16.14
CA PRO A 515 23.25 19.22 -16.06
C PRO A 515 24.12 20.03 -17.02
N ASN A 516 23.54 21.10 -17.56
CA ASN A 516 24.29 22.06 -18.34
C ASN A 516 25.42 22.65 -17.48
N PRO A 517 26.71 22.57 -17.88
CA PRO A 517 27.85 22.90 -17.02
C PRO A 517 27.96 24.38 -16.64
N GLU A 518 27.10 25.21 -17.22
CA GLU A 518 27.26 26.64 -17.33
C GLU A 518 25.84 27.20 -17.50
N PRO A 519 25.24 27.86 -16.50
CA PRO A 519 23.81 28.22 -16.50
C PRO A 519 23.42 29.20 -17.63
N LEU A 520 22.16 29.16 -18.07
CA LEU A 520 21.65 30.14 -19.04
C LEU A 520 21.18 31.39 -18.28
N ASN A 521 21.77 32.54 -18.56
CA ASN A 521 21.41 33.84 -17.99
C ASN A 521 21.31 34.91 -19.08
N TRP A 522 20.83 36.10 -18.71
CA TRP A 522 20.62 37.19 -19.67
C TRP A 522 21.88 37.60 -20.43
N ALA A 523 23.01 37.76 -19.74
CA ALA A 523 24.27 38.16 -20.35
C ALA A 523 24.69 37.22 -21.50
N ARG A 524 24.34 35.93 -21.42
CA ARG A 524 24.60 34.97 -22.49
C ARG A 524 23.63 35.07 -23.65
N ILE A 525 22.36 35.33 -23.37
CA ILE A 525 21.38 35.62 -24.44
C ILE A 525 21.86 36.85 -25.22
N GLU A 526 22.28 37.90 -24.51
CA GLU A 526 22.83 39.11 -25.11
C GLU A 526 24.12 38.86 -25.89
N ASP A 527 25.08 38.09 -25.35
CA ASP A 527 26.32 37.73 -26.05
C ASP A 527 26.07 36.90 -27.31
N ARG A 528 25.11 35.97 -27.27
CA ARG A 528 24.88 35.01 -28.36
C ARG A 528 24.05 35.55 -29.51
N ILE A 529 22.98 36.28 -29.21
CA ILE A 529 22.05 36.78 -30.24
C ILE A 529 21.78 38.28 -30.11
N GLY A 530 22.02 38.87 -28.94
CA GLY A 530 21.75 40.27 -28.68
C GLY A 530 20.28 40.55 -28.42
N ALA A 531 20.02 41.62 -27.67
CA ALA A 531 18.67 41.95 -27.22
C ALA A 531 17.72 42.34 -28.38
N SER A 532 18.21 43.02 -29.42
CA SER A 532 17.40 43.39 -30.58
C SER A 532 16.94 42.17 -31.39
N ALA A 533 17.83 41.20 -31.63
CA ALA A 533 17.44 39.98 -32.36
C ALA A 533 16.50 39.11 -31.51
N PHE A 534 16.74 39.03 -30.20
CA PHE A 534 15.81 38.35 -29.30
C PHE A 534 14.41 38.98 -29.35
N ALA A 535 14.31 40.32 -29.35
CA ALA A 535 13.04 41.02 -29.54
C ALA A 535 12.37 40.65 -30.88
N GLU A 536 13.11 40.64 -31.99
CA GLU A 536 12.59 40.25 -33.31
C GLU A 536 12.04 38.81 -33.34
N TYR A 537 12.62 37.88 -32.57
CA TYR A 537 12.14 36.49 -32.52
C TYR A 537 10.81 36.32 -31.80
N ILE A 538 10.50 37.21 -30.85
CA ILE A 538 9.26 37.16 -30.07
C ILE A 538 8.21 38.18 -30.55
N ASP A 539 8.60 39.21 -31.30
CA ASP A 539 7.67 40.22 -31.81
C ASP A 539 6.66 39.60 -32.80
N GLY A 540 5.39 39.96 -32.66
CA GLY A 540 4.29 39.43 -33.49
C GLY A 540 3.87 37.98 -33.18
N ARG A 541 4.44 37.33 -32.16
CA ARG A 541 4.02 36.00 -31.70
C ARG A 541 2.78 36.08 -30.83
N SER A 542 1.87 35.12 -30.93
CA SER A 542 0.65 35.10 -30.11
C SER A 542 0.95 34.84 -28.63
N VAL A 543 1.89 33.92 -28.36
CA VAL A 543 2.28 33.50 -27.00
C VAL A 543 3.79 33.32 -26.93
N VAL A 544 4.36 33.74 -25.80
CA VAL A 544 5.72 33.34 -25.38
C VAL A 544 5.58 32.33 -24.25
N ASN A 545 5.99 31.08 -24.49
CA ASN A 545 6.07 30.05 -23.46
C ASN A 545 7.48 30.01 -22.88
N MET A 546 7.58 30.01 -21.55
CA MET A 546 8.85 30.08 -20.83
C MET A 546 8.94 29.01 -19.75
N GLY A 547 10.03 28.25 -19.75
CA GLY A 547 10.37 27.30 -18.71
C GLY A 547 11.55 26.41 -19.13
N SER A 548 11.95 25.44 -18.31
CA SER A 548 11.55 25.27 -16.91
C SER A 548 12.52 26.02 -15.98
N TRP A 549 12.02 26.57 -14.89
CA TRP A 549 12.82 27.29 -13.89
C TRP A 549 13.86 26.36 -13.25
N TYR A 550 13.51 25.08 -13.05
CA TYR A 550 14.46 24.06 -12.62
C TYR A 550 15.72 23.98 -13.49
N SER A 551 15.54 23.88 -14.81
CA SER A 551 16.65 23.72 -15.76
C SER A 551 17.35 25.04 -16.12
N THR A 552 16.73 26.17 -15.75
CA THR A 552 17.23 27.53 -15.96
C THR A 552 17.12 28.31 -14.64
N PRO A 553 18.06 28.15 -13.69
CA PRO A 553 17.96 28.78 -12.37
C PRO A 553 17.79 30.31 -12.42
N GLU A 554 18.42 30.96 -13.40
CA GLU A 554 18.39 32.40 -13.64
C GLU A 554 17.19 32.84 -14.51
N LEU A 555 16.17 31.99 -14.67
CA LEU A 555 14.98 32.30 -15.48
C LEU A 555 14.25 33.54 -14.98
N VAL A 556 14.24 33.77 -13.67
CA VAL A 556 13.60 34.95 -13.07
C VAL A 556 14.33 36.25 -13.43
N ASP A 557 15.66 36.25 -13.43
CA ASP A 557 16.43 37.42 -13.89
C ASP A 557 16.19 37.66 -15.39
N ILE A 558 16.05 36.60 -16.19
CA ILE A 558 15.69 36.72 -17.61
C ILE A 558 14.29 37.31 -17.78
N VAL A 559 13.35 37.02 -16.88
CA VAL A 559 12.00 37.61 -16.86
C VAL A 559 12.06 39.13 -16.62
N ASP A 560 12.92 39.61 -15.73
CA ASP A 560 13.08 41.06 -15.54
C ASP A 560 13.59 41.74 -16.82
N HIS A 561 14.62 41.16 -17.46
CA HIS A 561 15.16 41.69 -18.71
C HIS A 561 14.15 41.59 -19.87
N LEU A 562 13.32 40.55 -19.88
CA LEU A 562 12.22 40.43 -20.83
C LEU A 562 11.26 41.62 -20.70
N ARG A 563 10.92 42.01 -19.46
CA ARG A 563 10.05 43.16 -19.17
C ARG A 563 10.73 44.50 -19.48
N ASP A 564 11.93 44.71 -18.96
CA ASP A 564 12.56 46.03 -18.92
C ASP A 564 13.32 46.36 -20.21
N ASP A 565 14.00 45.36 -20.80
CA ASP A 565 14.83 45.57 -21.98
C ASP A 565 14.12 45.15 -23.27
N ILE A 566 13.34 44.08 -23.25
CA ILE A 566 12.77 43.50 -24.49
C ILE A 566 11.38 44.03 -24.81
N TRP A 567 10.43 43.99 -23.87
CA TRP A 567 9.05 44.41 -24.09
C TRP A 567 8.92 45.82 -24.71
N PRO A 568 9.69 46.84 -24.29
CA PRO A 568 9.63 48.17 -24.87
C PRO A 568 10.12 48.26 -26.33
N ARG A 569 10.78 47.22 -26.84
CA ARG A 569 11.29 47.15 -28.23
C ARG A 569 10.33 46.48 -29.19
N LEU A 570 9.26 45.84 -28.70
CA LEU A 570 8.31 45.10 -29.50
C LEU A 570 7.34 46.04 -30.20
N SER A 571 7.15 45.85 -31.51
CA SER A 571 6.18 46.64 -32.29
C SER A 571 4.77 46.05 -32.20
N SER A 572 4.69 44.73 -32.05
CA SER A 572 3.47 43.92 -31.92
C SER A 572 3.69 42.89 -30.80
N PRO A 573 3.75 43.32 -29.53
CA PRO A 573 4.08 42.44 -28.41
C PRO A 573 3.11 41.25 -28.31
N PRO A 574 3.60 40.09 -27.84
CA PRO A 574 2.75 38.93 -27.56
C PRO A 574 1.63 39.23 -26.58
N GLU A 575 0.47 38.62 -26.82
CA GLU A 575 -0.72 38.84 -26.00
C GLU A 575 -0.64 38.10 -24.66
N HIS A 576 0.14 37.02 -24.60
CA HIS A 576 0.27 36.18 -23.41
C HIS A 576 1.70 35.70 -23.18
N VAL A 577 2.05 35.60 -21.89
CA VAL A 577 3.20 34.81 -21.43
C VAL A 577 2.70 33.60 -20.66
N HIS A 578 3.13 32.41 -21.08
CA HIS A 578 2.85 31.16 -20.38
C HIS A 578 4.10 30.65 -19.67
N PHE A 579 4.12 30.78 -18.35
CA PHE A 579 5.25 30.41 -17.50
C PHE A 579 5.06 29.00 -16.91
N VAL A 580 6.10 28.17 -17.06
CA VAL A 580 6.13 26.78 -16.60
C VAL A 580 7.28 26.61 -15.61
N PRO A 581 7.01 26.34 -14.32
CA PRO A 581 8.05 26.32 -13.30
C PRO A 581 8.97 25.08 -13.40
N GLY A 582 8.47 23.91 -13.82
CA GLY A 582 9.23 22.65 -13.73
C GLY A 582 9.38 22.16 -12.28
N GLU A 583 10.44 21.42 -11.97
CA GLU A 583 10.66 20.93 -10.60
C GLU A 583 10.94 22.10 -9.63
N VAL A 584 10.17 22.19 -8.55
CA VAL A 584 10.24 23.31 -7.58
C VAL A 584 10.73 22.89 -6.20
N ASP A 585 11.00 21.60 -5.99
CA ASP A 585 11.42 21.08 -4.68
C ASP A 585 12.82 21.57 -4.28
N GLN A 586 13.66 21.90 -5.26
CA GLN A 586 15.00 22.43 -5.04
C GLN A 586 15.05 23.94 -4.86
N LEU A 587 13.95 24.67 -5.15
CA LEU A 587 13.90 26.11 -4.98
C LEU A 587 13.78 26.47 -3.50
N SER A 588 14.61 27.41 -3.08
CA SER A 588 14.56 28.04 -1.76
C SER A 588 13.38 29.00 -1.64
N ALA A 589 13.04 29.37 -0.40
CA ALA A 589 12.01 30.37 -0.16
C ALA A 589 12.36 31.73 -0.79
N GLU A 590 13.63 32.14 -0.72
CA GLU A 590 14.11 33.39 -1.31
C GLU A 590 13.97 33.40 -2.84
N GLU A 591 14.25 32.28 -3.52
CA GLU A 591 14.07 32.17 -4.98
C GLU A 591 12.59 32.24 -5.37
N LEU A 592 11.71 31.57 -4.63
CA LEU A 592 10.27 31.62 -4.90
C LEU A 592 9.68 33.02 -4.67
N GLU A 593 10.13 33.69 -3.61
CA GLU A 593 9.80 35.09 -3.32
C GLU A 593 10.22 36.01 -4.47
N ARG A 594 11.47 35.88 -4.92
CA ARG A 594 11.99 36.66 -6.04
C ARG A 594 11.18 36.43 -7.33
N GLY A 595 10.75 35.20 -7.60
CA GLY A 595 9.91 34.90 -8.75
C GLY A 595 8.49 35.44 -8.64
N CYS A 596 7.90 35.52 -7.44
CA CYS A 596 6.64 36.23 -7.24
C CYS A 596 6.76 37.69 -7.67
N GLU A 597 7.82 38.37 -7.22
CA GLU A 597 8.06 39.77 -7.59
C GLU A 597 8.26 39.97 -9.10
N ALA A 598 9.08 39.14 -9.74
CA ALA A 598 9.38 39.28 -11.17
C ALA A 598 8.18 38.94 -12.06
N LEU A 599 7.45 37.86 -11.75
CA LEU A 599 6.31 37.43 -12.57
C LEU A 599 5.11 38.37 -12.39
N GLY A 600 4.85 38.87 -11.18
CA GLY A 600 3.85 39.92 -10.98
C GLY A 600 4.22 41.22 -11.70
N ALA A 601 5.50 41.62 -11.66
CA ALA A 601 5.98 42.79 -12.40
C ALA A 601 5.87 42.62 -13.92
N LEU A 602 6.08 41.41 -14.45
CA LEU A 602 5.85 41.10 -15.87
C LEU A 602 4.34 41.14 -16.20
N ASP A 603 3.47 40.71 -15.28
CA ASP A 603 2.01 40.74 -15.46
C ASP A 603 1.46 42.15 -15.70
N ASP A 604 2.13 43.18 -15.18
CA ASP A 604 1.80 44.60 -15.42
C ASP A 604 1.85 45.00 -16.90
N VAL A 605 2.67 44.32 -17.72
CA VAL A 605 2.88 44.66 -19.14
C VAL A 605 2.30 43.63 -20.10
N VAL A 606 2.06 42.40 -19.64
CA VAL A 606 1.45 41.32 -20.41
C VAL A 606 0.79 40.30 -19.48
N PRO A 607 -0.42 39.81 -19.78
CA PRO A 607 -1.04 38.74 -19.00
C PRO A 607 -0.14 37.49 -18.87
N VAL A 608 0.25 37.18 -17.63
CA VAL A 608 1.03 35.99 -17.28
C VAL A 608 0.09 34.88 -16.81
N THR A 609 0.31 33.68 -17.36
CA THR A 609 -0.32 32.43 -16.91
C THR A 609 0.76 31.51 -16.36
N ILE A 610 0.66 31.13 -15.09
CA ILE A 610 1.51 30.10 -14.48
C ILE A 610 0.75 28.77 -14.51
N THR A 611 1.33 27.72 -15.10
CA THR A 611 0.74 26.38 -15.07
C THR A 611 1.62 25.41 -14.30
N ALA A 612 1.05 24.76 -13.28
CA ALA A 612 1.74 23.85 -12.38
C ALA A 612 0.90 22.61 -12.09
N ASN A 613 1.54 21.50 -11.73
CA ASN A 613 0.85 20.31 -11.24
C ASN A 613 0.52 20.41 -9.74
N ARG A 614 -0.22 19.41 -9.23
CA ARG A 614 -0.64 19.35 -7.80
C ARG A 614 0.54 19.40 -6.82
N ASN A 615 1.68 18.77 -7.14
CA ASN A 615 2.86 18.75 -6.27
C ASN A 615 3.55 20.11 -6.21
N GLN A 616 3.75 20.75 -7.37
CA GLN A 616 4.30 22.09 -7.47
C GLN A 616 3.42 23.12 -6.75
N THR A 617 2.10 23.04 -6.94
CA THR A 617 1.13 23.92 -6.27
C THR A 617 1.19 23.76 -4.75
N ARG A 618 1.31 22.51 -4.27
CA ARG A 618 1.51 22.21 -2.84
C ARG A 618 2.79 22.86 -2.31
N ARG A 619 3.90 22.75 -3.05
CA ARG A 619 5.17 23.36 -2.68
C ARG A 619 5.07 24.88 -2.56
N PHE A 620 4.44 25.54 -3.53
CA PHE A 620 4.21 26.99 -3.48
C PHE A 620 3.36 27.39 -2.29
N ARG A 621 2.25 26.68 -2.02
CA ARG A 621 1.43 26.92 -0.82
C ARG A 621 2.26 26.81 0.45
N ASP A 622 3.02 25.72 0.59
CA ASP A 622 3.73 25.41 1.84
C ASP A 622 4.84 26.42 2.15
N ILE A 623 5.40 27.09 1.14
CA ILE A 623 6.45 28.10 1.31
C ILE A 623 5.89 29.54 1.33
N LEU A 624 5.05 29.89 0.37
CA LEU A 624 4.70 31.28 0.08
C LEU A 624 3.49 31.78 0.86
N LEU A 625 2.63 30.88 1.36
CA LEU A 625 1.39 31.24 2.03
C LEU A 625 1.54 31.07 3.54
N GLN A 626 1.29 32.16 4.28
CA GLN A 626 1.24 32.13 5.75
C GLN A 626 -0.05 31.45 6.23
N ARG A 627 -0.02 30.89 7.44
CA ARG A 627 -1.22 30.40 8.14
C ARG A 627 -2.02 31.62 8.61
N SER A 628 -3.00 32.06 7.80
CA SER A 628 -3.93 33.15 8.11
C SER A 628 -5.37 32.69 7.87
N ASP A 629 -6.33 33.42 8.43
CA ASP A 629 -7.79 33.16 8.44
C ASP A 629 -8.47 33.12 7.04
N GLU A 630 -7.71 33.09 5.94
CA GLU A 630 -8.18 33.02 4.54
C GLU A 630 -8.32 31.57 4.02
N GLU A 631 -8.66 30.61 4.89
CA GLU A 631 -8.75 29.18 4.54
C GLU A 631 -10.00 28.82 3.71
N THR A 632 -10.99 29.72 3.65
CA THR A 632 -12.17 29.58 2.76
C THR A 632 -11.85 29.84 1.28
N VAL A 633 -10.70 30.46 0.98
CA VAL A 633 -10.29 30.81 -0.38
C VAL A 633 -9.51 29.63 -0.99
N PRO A 634 -9.86 29.16 -2.21
CA PRO A 634 -9.15 28.06 -2.86
C PRO A 634 -7.63 28.28 -2.94
N THR A 635 -6.83 27.24 -2.65
CA THR A 635 -5.36 27.35 -2.67
C THR A 635 -4.83 27.92 -3.98
N VAL A 636 -5.41 27.53 -5.12
CA VAL A 636 -5.03 28.04 -6.45
C VAL A 636 -5.19 29.56 -6.57
N GLN A 637 -6.22 30.12 -5.93
CA GLN A 637 -6.47 31.56 -5.92
C GLN A 637 -5.46 32.28 -5.02
N ARG A 638 -5.21 31.75 -3.82
CA ARG A 638 -4.22 32.34 -2.90
C ARG A 638 -2.82 32.33 -3.51
N VAL A 639 -2.44 31.24 -4.20
CA VAL A 639 -1.16 31.17 -4.93
C VAL A 639 -1.14 32.17 -6.08
N ARG A 640 -2.22 32.31 -6.87
CA ARG A 640 -2.33 33.35 -7.90
C ARG A 640 -2.12 34.75 -7.34
N GLU A 641 -2.80 35.06 -6.24
CA GLU A 641 -2.70 36.34 -5.53
C GLU A 641 -1.29 36.59 -5.01
N ARG A 642 -0.62 35.53 -4.57
CA ARG A 642 0.74 35.62 -4.05
C ARG A 642 1.80 35.90 -5.12
N PHE A 643 1.65 35.30 -6.30
CA PHE A 643 2.45 35.62 -7.49
C PHE A 643 2.01 36.93 -8.17
N ASP A 644 0.81 37.42 -7.84
CA ASP A 644 0.13 38.56 -8.46
C ASP A 644 0.04 38.49 -10.00
N VAL A 645 -0.30 37.31 -10.52
CA VAL A 645 -0.39 37.04 -11.98
C VAL A 645 -1.83 36.96 -12.48
N THR A 646 -2.07 37.21 -13.76
CA THR A 646 -3.42 37.18 -14.36
C THR A 646 -4.09 35.81 -14.19
N ARG A 647 -3.34 34.71 -14.38
CA ARG A 647 -3.86 33.34 -14.25
C ARG A 647 -2.88 32.42 -13.55
N TYR A 648 -3.43 31.55 -12.71
CA TYR A 648 -2.73 30.40 -12.15
C TYR A 648 -3.53 29.12 -12.41
N VAL A 649 -2.89 28.10 -12.96
CA VAL A 649 -3.51 26.81 -13.30
C VAL A 649 -2.82 25.71 -12.50
N MET A 650 -3.61 24.95 -11.74
CA MET A 650 -3.21 23.67 -11.17
C MET A 650 -3.83 22.54 -11.99
N HIS A 651 -3.02 21.62 -12.50
CA HIS A 651 -3.51 20.43 -13.20
C HIS A 651 -3.15 19.11 -12.50
N SER A 652 -3.91 18.07 -12.83
CA SER A 652 -3.73 16.69 -12.38
C SER A 652 -4.35 15.73 -13.40
N GLN A 653 -4.17 14.42 -13.21
CA GLN A 653 -4.84 13.40 -14.06
C GLN A 653 -6.38 13.44 -13.97
N ARG A 654 -6.94 14.16 -13.00
CA ARG A 654 -8.39 14.25 -12.76
C ARG A 654 -9.03 15.48 -13.39
N GLY A 655 -8.23 16.41 -13.87
CA GLY A 655 -8.69 17.72 -14.31
C GLY A 655 -7.77 18.82 -13.85
N ALA A 656 -8.25 20.04 -14.06
CA ALA A 656 -7.53 21.25 -13.74
C ALA A 656 -8.44 22.28 -13.06
N THR A 657 -7.82 23.15 -12.29
CA THR A 657 -8.46 24.30 -11.65
C THR A 657 -7.64 25.54 -12.01
N LEU A 658 -8.33 26.59 -12.45
CA LEU A 658 -7.75 27.87 -12.84
C LEU A 658 -8.29 28.96 -11.93
N ALA A 659 -7.41 29.77 -11.38
CA ALA A 659 -7.76 31.02 -10.72
C ALA A 659 -7.34 32.21 -11.59
N SER A 660 -8.30 33.05 -11.95
CA SER A 660 -8.09 34.34 -12.61
C SER A 660 -8.21 35.46 -11.58
N ARG A 661 -8.17 36.73 -12.03
CA ARG A 661 -8.45 37.88 -11.15
C ARG A 661 -9.92 37.96 -10.71
N ASP A 662 -10.82 37.36 -11.48
CA ASP A 662 -12.27 37.52 -11.30
C ASP A 662 -12.96 36.26 -10.77
N ASP A 663 -12.42 35.06 -11.06
CA ASP A 663 -13.11 33.80 -10.78
C ASP A 663 -12.14 32.62 -10.54
N VAL A 664 -12.66 31.56 -9.93
CA VAL A 664 -11.99 30.26 -9.81
C VAL A 664 -12.88 29.21 -10.44
N LEU A 665 -12.39 28.54 -11.48
CA LEU A 665 -13.13 27.54 -12.22
C LEU A 665 -12.39 26.21 -12.29
N SER A 666 -13.13 25.12 -12.49
CA SER A 666 -12.57 23.78 -12.63
C SER A 666 -13.20 22.99 -13.77
N VAL A 667 -12.37 22.16 -14.40
CA VAL A 667 -12.78 21.27 -15.48
C VAL A 667 -12.20 19.88 -15.20
N LYS A 668 -13.09 18.88 -15.10
CA LYS A 668 -12.70 17.47 -14.95
C LYS A 668 -12.07 16.93 -16.23
N ALA A 669 -11.03 16.10 -16.09
CA ALA A 669 -10.40 15.40 -17.20
C ALA A 669 -11.06 14.02 -17.44
N PRO A 670 -11.22 13.62 -18.72
CA PRO A 670 -11.62 12.27 -19.12
C PRO A 670 -10.73 11.21 -18.47
N GLN A 671 -11.34 10.24 -17.78
CA GLN A 671 -10.57 9.12 -17.23
C GLN A 671 -10.18 8.18 -18.38
N VAL A 672 -8.88 7.86 -18.46
CA VAL A 672 -8.36 6.92 -19.46
C VAL A 672 -8.23 5.56 -18.82
N VAL A 673 -9.20 4.66 -19.08
CA VAL A 673 -9.11 3.26 -18.67
C VAL A 673 -8.00 2.59 -19.50
N ASN A 674 -6.98 2.05 -18.83
CA ASN A 674 -5.75 1.49 -19.43
C ASN A 674 -4.97 2.51 -20.29
N PRO A 675 -4.33 3.51 -19.68
CA PRO A 675 -3.52 4.46 -20.43
C PRO A 675 -2.41 3.73 -21.17
N HIS A 676 -2.32 3.93 -22.49
CA HIS A 676 -1.21 3.38 -23.26
C HIS A 676 0.10 4.08 -22.88
N GLN A 677 0.03 5.35 -22.47
CA GLN A 677 1.18 6.20 -22.16
C GLN A 677 0.90 7.11 -20.96
N LEU A 678 1.72 6.98 -19.92
CA LEU A 678 1.77 7.94 -18.80
C LEU A 678 2.96 8.90 -18.93
N ARG A 679 3.88 8.62 -19.85
CA ARG A 679 5.00 9.51 -20.13
C ARG A 679 4.49 10.84 -20.69
N ASN A 680 5.15 11.92 -20.33
CA ASN A 680 5.01 13.27 -20.90
C ASN A 680 3.59 13.85 -20.99
N VAL A 681 2.66 13.37 -20.16
CA VAL A 681 1.26 13.82 -20.15
C VAL A 681 1.16 15.27 -19.70
N ASP A 682 1.95 15.64 -18.68
CA ASP A 682 2.01 17.00 -18.15
C ASP A 682 2.44 17.98 -19.26
N GLU A 683 3.44 17.62 -20.05
CA GLU A 683 3.94 18.42 -21.16
C GLU A 683 2.89 18.59 -22.28
N HIS A 684 2.01 17.61 -22.48
CA HIS A 684 0.88 17.73 -23.40
C HIS A 684 -0.26 18.59 -22.82
N PHE A 685 -0.48 18.56 -21.51
CA PHE A 685 -1.37 19.51 -20.85
C PHE A 685 -0.86 20.94 -21.02
N LEU A 686 0.44 21.18 -20.77
CA LEU A 686 1.11 22.46 -21.00
C LEU A 686 0.98 22.91 -22.46
N SER A 687 1.13 21.99 -23.41
CA SER A 687 0.96 22.26 -24.84
C SER A 687 -0.46 22.72 -25.16
N GLY A 688 -1.47 22.04 -24.63
CA GLY A 688 -2.87 22.41 -24.84
C GLY A 688 -3.25 23.72 -24.15
N MET A 689 -2.68 24.03 -22.98
CA MET A 689 -2.85 25.34 -22.34
C MET A 689 -2.22 26.46 -23.16
N THR A 690 -0.99 26.25 -23.68
CA THR A 690 -0.33 27.21 -24.58
C THR A 690 -1.15 27.42 -25.86
N LEU A 691 -1.71 26.35 -26.42
CA LEU A 691 -2.56 26.39 -27.61
C LEU A 691 -3.84 27.18 -27.35
N ALA A 692 -4.47 26.98 -26.20
CA ALA A 692 -5.67 27.72 -25.81
C ALA A 692 -5.42 29.22 -25.68
N LEU A 693 -4.28 29.60 -25.09
CA LEU A 693 -3.86 31.00 -25.02
C LEU A 693 -3.59 31.57 -26.42
N ALA A 694 -2.93 30.82 -27.31
CA ALA A 694 -2.62 31.27 -28.66
C ALA A 694 -3.87 31.50 -29.53
N GLU A 695 -4.93 30.75 -29.27
CA GLU A 695 -6.21 30.86 -29.96
C GLU A 695 -7.22 31.77 -29.23
N GLY A 696 -6.84 32.36 -28.09
CA GLY A 696 -7.68 33.31 -27.36
C GLY A 696 -8.95 32.70 -26.75
N LEU A 697 -8.90 31.42 -26.34
CA LEU A 697 -10.04 30.74 -25.70
C LEU A 697 -10.32 31.35 -24.32
N SER A 698 -11.59 31.26 -23.90
CA SER A 698 -11.99 31.56 -22.53
C SER A 698 -11.34 30.58 -21.52
N ASP A 699 -11.15 31.03 -20.29
CA ASP A 699 -10.40 30.29 -19.26
C ASP A 699 -10.90 28.85 -19.05
N GLY A 700 -12.22 28.63 -19.03
CA GLY A 700 -12.78 27.28 -18.92
C GLY A 700 -12.63 26.45 -20.19
N ALA A 701 -12.80 27.06 -21.37
CA ALA A 701 -12.55 26.39 -22.65
C ALA A 701 -11.07 26.00 -22.80
N ALA A 702 -10.16 26.82 -22.28
CA ALA A 702 -8.73 26.56 -22.24
C ALA A 702 -8.40 25.29 -21.43
N LEU A 703 -9.00 25.12 -20.25
CA LEU A 703 -8.82 23.90 -19.46
C LEU A 703 -9.35 22.64 -20.17
N VAL A 704 -10.48 22.74 -20.88
CA VAL A 704 -11.02 21.62 -21.67
C VAL A 704 -10.05 21.23 -22.79
N LEU A 705 -9.49 22.21 -23.51
CA LEU A 705 -8.50 21.96 -24.56
C LEU A 705 -7.21 21.37 -24.00
N ALA A 706 -6.70 21.90 -22.88
CA ALA A 706 -5.53 21.37 -22.19
C ALA A 706 -5.72 19.91 -21.76
N ASN A 707 -6.85 19.59 -21.11
CA ASN A 707 -7.22 18.23 -20.74
C ASN A 707 -7.36 17.31 -21.97
N THR A 708 -7.90 17.84 -23.08
CA THR A 708 -8.06 17.10 -24.34
C THR A 708 -6.71 16.67 -24.90
N VAL A 709 -5.77 17.59 -25.05
CA VAL A 709 -4.45 17.30 -25.63
C VAL A 709 -3.69 16.29 -24.77
N ALA A 710 -3.74 16.44 -23.44
CA ALA A 710 -3.15 15.48 -22.50
C ALA A 710 -3.79 14.09 -22.58
N SER A 711 -5.13 14.03 -22.49
CA SER A 711 -5.89 12.76 -22.48
C SER A 711 -5.80 12.02 -23.82
N TYR A 712 -5.73 12.75 -24.92
CA TYR A 712 -5.49 12.19 -26.24
C TYR A 712 -4.11 11.54 -26.31
N PHE A 713 -3.06 12.24 -25.86
CA PHE A 713 -1.70 11.70 -25.84
C PHE A 713 -1.61 10.41 -25.01
N MET A 714 -2.25 10.40 -23.83
CA MET A 714 -2.31 9.21 -22.95
C MET A 714 -2.86 7.98 -23.66
N ARG A 715 -3.85 8.16 -24.54
CA ARG A 715 -4.52 7.10 -25.29
C ARG A 715 -3.77 6.69 -26.56
N HIS A 716 -3.19 7.65 -27.26
CA HIS A 716 -2.73 7.42 -28.64
C HIS A 716 -1.22 7.45 -28.83
N LYS A 717 -0.42 7.81 -27.82
CA LYS A 717 1.06 7.89 -27.91
C LYS A 717 1.60 8.85 -28.97
N LYS A 718 0.78 9.78 -29.46
CA LYS A 718 1.14 10.79 -30.46
C LYS A 718 0.44 12.13 -30.19
N SER A 719 1.01 13.21 -30.69
CA SER A 719 0.36 14.52 -30.73
C SER A 719 -0.94 14.43 -31.56
N PRO A 720 -2.02 15.13 -31.17
CA PRO A 720 -3.27 15.13 -31.92
C PRO A 720 -3.19 16.03 -33.16
N GLU A 721 -3.85 15.62 -34.24
CA GLU A 721 -4.18 16.47 -35.38
C GLU A 721 -5.43 17.32 -35.10
N SER A 722 -5.64 18.41 -35.85
CA SER A 722 -6.80 19.33 -35.71
C SER A 722 -8.16 18.59 -35.65
N ARG A 723 -8.36 17.61 -36.55
CA ARG A 723 -9.60 16.81 -36.58
C ARG A 723 -9.74 15.91 -35.35
N GLU A 724 -8.63 15.41 -34.83
CA GLU A 724 -8.60 14.49 -33.68
C GLU A 724 -8.94 15.23 -32.39
N ILE A 725 -8.45 16.47 -32.22
CA ILE A 725 -8.85 17.37 -31.12
C ILE A 725 -10.36 17.57 -31.11
N ARG A 726 -10.94 17.95 -32.26
CA ARG A 726 -12.39 18.19 -32.40
C ARG A 726 -13.24 16.96 -32.13
N THR A 727 -12.78 15.80 -32.63
CA THR A 727 -13.44 14.52 -32.39
C THR A 727 -13.43 14.19 -30.90
N PHE A 728 -12.26 14.32 -30.25
CA PHE A 728 -12.12 14.04 -28.83
C PHE A 728 -12.99 14.96 -27.95
N ILE A 729 -13.07 16.25 -28.28
CA ILE A 729 -13.95 17.22 -27.58
C ILE A 729 -15.43 16.88 -27.79
N SER A 730 -15.80 16.37 -28.96
CA SER A 730 -17.19 15.94 -29.23
C SER A 730 -17.55 14.69 -28.40
N GLU A 731 -16.59 13.82 -28.15
CA GLU A 731 -16.74 12.59 -27.36
C GLU A 731 -16.45 12.80 -25.86
N TYR A 732 -16.10 14.02 -25.44
CA TYR A 732 -15.58 14.32 -24.10
C TYR A 732 -16.50 13.83 -22.97
N GLU A 733 -17.81 14.03 -23.11
CA GLU A 733 -18.81 13.59 -22.12
C GLU A 733 -18.90 12.06 -22.02
N ALA A 734 -18.68 11.34 -23.13
CA ALA A 734 -18.79 9.87 -23.18
C ALA A 734 -17.66 9.18 -22.40
N PHE A 735 -16.64 9.91 -21.97
CA PHE A 735 -15.56 9.40 -21.14
C PHE A 735 -15.85 9.44 -19.64
N PHE A 736 -17.02 9.97 -19.24
CA PHE A 736 -17.52 9.92 -17.88
C PHE A 736 -18.61 8.85 -17.78
N ALA A 737 -18.71 8.14 -16.65
CA ALA A 737 -19.76 7.15 -16.45
C ALA A 737 -21.14 7.82 -16.34
N GLU A 738 -22.20 7.16 -16.84
CA GLU A 738 -23.59 7.64 -16.72
C GLU A 738 -24.15 7.64 -15.30
#